data_AF-A0A8I1WSY3-F1
#
_entry.id   AF-A0A8I1WSY3-F1
#
_cell.length_a   1.000
_cell.length_b   1.000
_cell.length_c   1.000
_cell.angle_alpha   90.00
_cell.angle_beta   90.00
_cell.angle_gamma   90.00
#
_symmetry.space_group_name_H-M   'P 1'
#
loop_
_entity.id
_entity.type
_entity.pdbx_description
1 polymer ?
#
loop_
_entity_poly.entity_id
_entity_poly.type
_entity_poly.pdbx_seq_one_letter_code
_entity_poly.pdbx_strand_id
1 'polypeptide(L)'
;MTSNTATAPDIKAKKRSARPSAFKLLARNQLALMGAAILALVIALVLITPILPLPDPDVTNPAQRLLPPFSDGHFLGTDHLGRDLLSRLLWGTRVSLAVGISASLVAALFGSTIGIVSGYFGGRTDNIMMRGIDMLMAFPYILLALAIVAALGPGLMNALYAIAVVNIPFFARNIRGVTVGIAHREFVDAAKLSGKGHIRILVTEILPNVMPVIVITISTTVGWMILETAGLSFLGLGAQPPQADLGSMLGEGRKLITTAQHLSAIPGAMIFILVMSINLLGDGIRDVLDPRLKSGALARPAPLTKIDRSDAGTGHPVDDDNVLAVDELRTEFVLGDDTYKAVGGVSFSVGKNECVGLVGESGSGKSVTALSLLGLVASPPGTIAGGRVMFDGKDVFDMSERQVRDIRGGKAAYVFQDPLSTLHPLFSIGDQLVEAIRAHNAMSYKDAWAKAVKLLGMVRIPNPERRAENYPHQLSGGMRQRVGIAMALANEPQLIIADEPTTALDVTVQAQILKLMNNLRTDHGTSVLFITHDFGVVSEICDRVAVMYAGRIVEMGTTEQVLGNPAHPYTKRLIDCVPRLGEPDRRTAAIPGLPPAVNNLPAGCAFADRCERAEDKCRVGEISFDDLGDGHGVRCIKPMEAANV
;
A
#
# COMPACT_ATOMS: atom_id res chain seq x y z
N MET A 1 15.32 57.97 -4.55
CA MET A 1 14.68 57.85 -5.87
C MET A 1 15.64 57.06 -6.73
N THR A 2 15.43 55.83 -7.19
CA THR A 2 14.25 55.00 -7.42
C THR A 2 14.64 53.53 -7.30
N SER A 3 13.72 52.72 -6.78
CA SER A 3 13.75 51.26 -6.68
C SER A 3 13.94 50.57 -8.04
N ASN A 4 14.82 49.56 -8.10
CA ASN A 4 14.81 48.56 -9.17
C ASN A 4 14.74 47.16 -8.53
N THR A 5 13.52 46.75 -8.22
CA THR A 5 13.15 45.36 -7.94
C THR A 5 13.09 44.61 -9.27
N ALA A 6 14.13 43.84 -9.57
CA ALA A 6 14.08 42.82 -10.62
C ALA A 6 13.26 41.63 -10.08
N THR A 7 12.04 41.52 -10.58
CA THR A 7 11.12 40.40 -10.35
C THR A 7 11.66 39.15 -11.06
N ALA A 8 11.90 38.10 -10.27
CA ALA A 8 12.23 36.77 -10.80
C ALA A 8 11.07 36.24 -11.66
N PRO A 9 11.36 35.49 -12.74
CA PRO A 9 10.31 34.95 -13.60
C PRO A 9 9.51 33.90 -12.83
N ASP A 10 8.20 34.12 -12.75
CA ASP A 10 7.20 33.19 -12.23
C ASP A 10 7.14 31.94 -13.13
N ILE A 11 7.96 30.94 -12.83
CA ILE A 11 7.88 29.62 -13.45
C ILE A 11 6.62 28.97 -12.89
N LYS A 12 5.48 29.20 -13.57
CA LYS A 12 4.25 28.43 -13.36
C LYS A 12 4.56 26.95 -13.51
N ALA A 13 4.72 26.28 -12.38
CA ALA A 13 4.86 24.83 -12.28
C ALA A 13 3.68 24.19 -13.02
N LYS A 14 4.00 23.54 -14.14
CA LYS A 14 3.04 22.81 -14.97
C LYS A 14 2.53 21.64 -14.11
N LYS A 15 1.32 21.77 -13.54
CA LYS A 15 0.60 20.72 -12.82
C LYS A 15 0.54 19.44 -13.67
N ARG A 16 1.50 18.53 -13.48
CA ARG A 16 1.41 17.15 -13.96
C ARG A 16 0.97 16.29 -12.78
N SER A 17 -0.32 16.36 -12.48
CA SER A 17 -0.96 15.36 -11.63
C SER A 17 -0.91 14.02 -12.36
N ALA A 18 0.02 13.14 -12.02
CA ALA A 18 -0.02 11.76 -12.49
C ALA A 18 -0.86 10.87 -11.55
N ARG A 19 -1.97 11.40 -11.00
CA ARG A 19 -3.06 10.54 -10.54
C ARG A 19 -3.67 9.94 -11.80
N PRO A 20 -3.57 8.62 -12.06
CA PRO A 20 -4.32 8.05 -13.16
C PRO A 20 -5.80 8.32 -12.87
N SER A 21 -6.49 9.00 -13.78
CA SER A 21 -7.91 9.24 -13.64
C SER A 21 -8.63 7.90 -13.49
N ALA A 22 -9.77 7.87 -12.78
CA ALA A 22 -10.59 6.66 -12.68
C ALA A 22 -10.85 6.02 -14.07
N PHE A 23 -11.00 6.87 -15.09
CA PHE A 23 -11.09 6.47 -16.48
C PHE A 23 -9.82 5.81 -17.02
N LYS A 24 -8.62 6.34 -16.72
CA LYS A 24 -7.35 5.73 -17.14
C LYS A 24 -7.07 4.39 -16.45
N LEU A 25 -7.53 4.22 -15.22
CA LEU A 25 -7.49 2.93 -14.51
C LEU A 25 -8.46 1.92 -15.14
N LEU A 26 -9.70 2.33 -15.41
CA LEU A 26 -10.70 1.49 -16.08
C LEU A 26 -10.24 1.10 -17.51
N ALA A 27 -9.68 2.03 -18.27
CA ALA A 27 -9.21 1.81 -19.63
C ALA A 27 -8.00 0.87 -19.74
N ARG A 28 -7.30 0.58 -18.63
CA ARG A 28 -6.28 -0.49 -18.60
C ARG A 28 -6.91 -1.88 -18.66
N ASN A 29 -8.14 -2.05 -18.20
CA ASN A 29 -8.88 -3.29 -18.25
C ASN A 29 -9.76 -3.32 -19.53
N GLN A 30 -9.25 -3.96 -20.59
CA GLN A 30 -9.93 -4.01 -21.89
C GLN A 30 -11.30 -4.68 -21.82
N LEU A 31 -11.47 -5.69 -20.96
CA LEU A 31 -12.74 -6.39 -20.79
C LEU A 31 -13.79 -5.51 -20.11
N ALA A 32 -13.39 -4.78 -19.06
CA ALA A 32 -14.27 -3.81 -18.39
C ALA A 32 -14.67 -2.67 -19.33
N LEU A 33 -13.75 -2.18 -20.17
CA LEU A 33 -14.04 -1.15 -21.17
C LEU A 33 -15.04 -1.65 -22.22
N MET A 34 -14.88 -2.89 -22.69
CA MET A 34 -15.81 -3.52 -23.62
C MET A 34 -17.21 -3.65 -23.00
N GLY A 35 -17.31 -4.17 -21.77
CA GLY A 35 -18.56 -4.25 -21.03
C GLY A 35 -19.22 -2.88 -20.84
N ALA A 36 -18.44 -1.86 -20.49
CA ALA A 36 -18.91 -0.48 -20.36
C ALA A 36 -19.47 0.07 -21.69
N ALA A 37 -18.77 -0.17 -22.80
CA ALA A 37 -19.20 0.31 -24.12
C ALA A 37 -20.50 -0.36 -24.58
N ILE A 38 -20.64 -1.67 -24.40
CA ILE A 38 -21.86 -2.40 -24.73
C ILE A 38 -23.02 -1.94 -23.85
N LEU A 39 -22.80 -1.82 -22.53
CA LEU A 39 -23.84 -1.34 -21.62
C LEU A 39 -24.28 0.09 -21.95
N ALA A 40 -23.33 0.98 -22.29
CA ALA A 40 -23.63 2.34 -22.70
C ALA A 40 -24.46 2.37 -23.99
N LEU A 41 -24.16 1.51 -24.96
CA LEU A 41 -24.95 1.37 -26.19
C LEU A 41 -26.38 0.89 -25.88
N VAL A 42 -26.53 -0.11 -25.03
CA VAL A 42 -27.84 -0.63 -24.62
C VAL A 42 -28.66 0.44 -23.87
N ILE A 43 -28.04 1.16 -22.93
CA ILE A 43 -28.69 2.24 -22.19
C ILE A 43 -29.10 3.36 -23.15
N ALA A 44 -28.22 3.78 -24.06
CA ALA A 44 -28.53 4.82 -25.05
C ALA A 44 -29.72 4.40 -25.94
N LEU A 45 -29.72 3.16 -26.42
CA LEU A 45 -30.80 2.62 -27.24
C LEU A 45 -32.12 2.63 -26.47
N VAL A 46 -32.12 2.14 -25.22
CA VAL A 46 -33.28 2.12 -24.31
C VAL A 46 -33.84 3.50 -24.00
N LEU A 47 -32.97 4.50 -23.80
CA LEU A 47 -33.38 5.88 -23.51
C LEU A 47 -33.98 6.59 -24.73
N ILE A 48 -33.50 6.26 -25.94
CA ILE A 48 -34.01 6.83 -27.19
C ILE A 48 -35.25 6.09 -27.69
N THR A 49 -35.52 4.85 -27.24
CA THR A 49 -36.69 4.05 -27.63
C THR A 49 -38.03 4.81 -27.67
N PRO A 50 -38.40 5.65 -26.68
CA PRO A 50 -39.68 6.38 -26.72
C PRO A 50 -39.78 7.40 -27.86
N ILE A 51 -38.65 7.77 -28.47
CA ILE A 51 -38.54 8.77 -29.54
C ILE A 51 -38.34 8.08 -30.91
N LEU A 52 -37.92 6.80 -30.92
CA LEU A 52 -37.78 6.05 -32.16
C LEU A 52 -39.15 5.82 -32.80
N PRO A 53 -39.26 5.87 -34.14
CA PRO A 53 -40.50 5.58 -34.87
C PRO A 53 -40.77 4.07 -34.92
N LEU A 54 -40.87 3.44 -33.74
CA LEU A 54 -41.17 2.02 -33.57
C LEU A 54 -42.68 1.84 -33.33
N PRO A 55 -43.26 0.72 -33.78
CA PRO A 55 -44.64 0.37 -33.44
C PRO A 55 -44.82 0.29 -31.92
N ASP A 56 -46.01 0.60 -31.43
CA ASP A 56 -46.36 0.41 -30.01
C ASP A 56 -46.16 -1.07 -29.62
N PRO A 57 -45.39 -1.37 -28.57
CA PRO A 57 -45.05 -2.75 -28.17
C PRO A 57 -46.27 -3.60 -27.75
N ASP A 58 -47.40 -2.96 -27.45
CA ASP A 58 -48.61 -3.62 -26.94
C ASP A 58 -49.69 -3.79 -28.03
N VAL A 59 -49.54 -3.15 -29.19
CA VAL A 59 -50.52 -3.23 -30.29
C VAL A 59 -50.43 -4.58 -31.00
N THR A 60 -51.55 -5.30 -31.02
CA THR A 60 -51.67 -6.64 -31.62
C THR A 60 -52.15 -6.57 -33.08
N ASN A 61 -51.58 -7.40 -33.95
CA ASN A 61 -52.00 -7.55 -35.33
C ASN A 61 -52.03 -9.03 -35.74
N PRO A 62 -53.15 -9.76 -35.50
CA PRO A 62 -53.23 -11.19 -35.78
C PRO A 62 -52.93 -11.60 -37.24
N ALA A 63 -53.09 -10.69 -38.21
CA ALA A 63 -52.80 -10.94 -39.62
C ALA A 63 -51.29 -11.06 -39.91
N GLN A 64 -50.46 -10.43 -39.07
CA GLN A 64 -49.00 -10.42 -39.19
C GLN A 64 -48.35 -11.23 -38.06
N ARG A 65 -48.94 -12.35 -37.64
CA ARG A 65 -48.38 -13.20 -36.57
C ARG A 65 -47.19 -14.04 -37.06
N LEU A 66 -46.19 -14.23 -36.19
CA LEU A 66 -45.05 -15.12 -36.42
C LEU A 66 -44.25 -14.82 -37.71
N LEU A 67 -44.12 -13.54 -38.06
CA LEU A 67 -43.29 -13.14 -39.19
C LEU A 67 -41.81 -13.42 -38.86
N PRO A 68 -41.04 -13.96 -39.82
CA PRO A 68 -39.61 -14.19 -39.61
C PRO A 68 -38.85 -12.86 -39.48
N PRO A 69 -37.62 -12.89 -38.93
CA PRO A 69 -36.72 -11.74 -38.97
C PRO A 69 -36.53 -11.22 -40.41
N PHE A 70 -36.30 -9.90 -40.53
CA PHE A 70 -36.17 -9.18 -41.80
C PHE A 70 -37.45 -9.11 -42.65
N SER A 71 -38.62 -9.26 -42.04
CA SER A 71 -39.89 -8.97 -42.71
C SER A 71 -40.13 -7.46 -42.84
N ASP A 72 -40.81 -7.02 -43.89
CA ASP A 72 -41.08 -5.60 -44.15
C ASP A 72 -41.81 -4.94 -42.96
N GLY A 73 -41.20 -3.88 -42.41
CA GLY A 73 -41.71 -3.18 -41.22
C GLY A 73 -41.41 -3.86 -39.87
N HIS A 74 -40.85 -5.07 -39.87
CA HIS A 74 -40.58 -5.87 -38.67
C HIS A 74 -39.19 -6.51 -38.70
N PHE A 75 -38.16 -5.72 -38.34
CA PHE A 75 -36.75 -6.13 -38.47
C PHE A 75 -36.42 -7.43 -37.70
N LEU A 76 -36.94 -7.59 -36.48
CA LEU A 76 -36.76 -8.80 -35.68
C LEU A 76 -37.93 -9.80 -35.80
N GLY A 77 -38.88 -9.55 -36.71
CA GLY A 77 -40.11 -10.33 -36.85
C GLY A 77 -41.19 -9.92 -35.86
N THR A 78 -42.25 -10.73 -35.79
CA THR A 78 -43.40 -10.50 -34.92
C THR A 78 -43.72 -11.70 -34.04
N ASP A 79 -44.34 -11.45 -32.90
CA ASP A 79 -44.75 -12.53 -32.00
C ASP A 79 -46.07 -13.21 -32.40
N HIS A 80 -46.55 -14.11 -31.54
CA HIS A 80 -47.78 -14.87 -31.75
C HIS A 80 -49.06 -14.02 -31.78
N LEU A 81 -49.01 -12.78 -31.30
CA LEU A 81 -50.09 -11.79 -31.38
C LEU A 81 -49.84 -10.75 -32.48
N GLY A 82 -48.78 -10.91 -33.27
CA GLY A 82 -48.37 -9.98 -34.32
C GLY A 82 -47.81 -8.67 -33.80
N ARG A 83 -47.30 -8.64 -32.56
CA ARG A 83 -46.61 -7.46 -31.99
C ARG A 83 -45.17 -7.43 -32.49
N ASP A 84 -44.64 -6.23 -32.73
CA ASP A 84 -43.26 -6.04 -33.22
C ASP A 84 -42.22 -6.48 -32.17
N LEU A 85 -41.35 -7.43 -32.54
CA LEU A 85 -40.39 -8.00 -31.60
C LEU A 85 -39.29 -7.01 -31.19
N LEU A 86 -38.88 -6.10 -32.08
CA LEU A 86 -37.84 -5.11 -31.79
C LEU A 86 -38.35 -4.08 -30.78
N SER A 87 -39.55 -3.54 -30.97
CA SER A 87 -40.19 -2.63 -30.03
C SER A 87 -40.36 -3.27 -28.66
N ARG A 88 -40.89 -4.51 -28.60
CA ARG A 88 -41.03 -5.26 -27.34
C ARG A 88 -39.67 -5.52 -26.68
N LEU A 89 -38.63 -5.83 -27.44
CA LEU A 89 -37.30 -6.08 -26.90
C LEU A 89 -36.71 -4.84 -26.22
N LEU A 90 -36.84 -3.67 -26.83
CA LEU A 90 -36.29 -2.42 -26.28
C LEU A 90 -37.07 -1.92 -25.07
N TRP A 91 -38.41 -1.98 -25.13
CA TRP A 91 -39.26 -1.66 -23.98
C TRP A 91 -39.07 -2.66 -22.84
N GLY A 92 -38.97 -3.95 -23.16
CA GLY A 92 -38.69 -5.00 -22.19
C GLY A 92 -37.32 -4.82 -21.51
N THR A 93 -36.28 -4.49 -22.28
CA THR A 93 -34.94 -4.20 -21.72
C THR A 93 -34.98 -3.04 -20.74
N ARG A 94 -35.74 -1.98 -21.05
CA ARG A 94 -35.95 -0.84 -20.15
C ARG A 94 -36.53 -1.27 -18.80
N VAL A 95 -37.58 -2.10 -18.85
CA VAL A 95 -38.27 -2.61 -17.67
C VAL A 95 -37.33 -3.50 -16.84
N SER A 96 -36.67 -4.47 -17.46
CA SER A 96 -35.77 -5.39 -16.76
C SER A 96 -34.58 -4.65 -16.10
N LEU A 97 -34.01 -3.65 -16.78
CA LEU A 97 -32.92 -2.83 -16.22
C LEU A 97 -33.39 -1.97 -15.05
N ALA A 98 -34.56 -1.31 -15.18
CA ALA A 98 -35.12 -0.48 -14.12
C ALA A 98 -35.42 -1.29 -12.86
N VAL A 99 -36.01 -2.47 -13.01
CA VAL A 99 -36.32 -3.38 -11.89
C VAL A 99 -35.07 -3.92 -11.24
N GLY A 100 -34.11 -4.43 -12.02
CA GLY A 100 -32.86 -4.97 -11.50
C GLY A 100 -32.03 -3.95 -10.72
N ILE A 101 -31.89 -2.73 -11.27
CA ILE A 101 -31.18 -1.63 -10.57
C ILE A 101 -31.95 -1.23 -9.31
N SER A 102 -33.26 -1.04 -9.38
CA SER A 102 -34.07 -0.62 -8.22
C SER A 102 -34.03 -1.65 -7.10
N ALA A 103 -34.18 -2.93 -7.43
CA ALA A 103 -34.08 -4.03 -6.45
C ALA A 103 -32.68 -4.05 -5.80
N SER A 104 -31.61 -3.83 -6.58
CA SER A 104 -30.24 -3.79 -6.07
C SER A 104 -30.00 -2.64 -5.09
N LEU A 105 -30.54 -1.46 -5.39
CA LEU A 105 -30.41 -0.28 -4.53
C LEU A 105 -31.18 -0.45 -3.23
N VAL A 106 -32.39 -1.01 -3.29
CA VAL A 106 -33.20 -1.32 -2.10
C VAL A 106 -32.50 -2.36 -1.24
N ALA A 107 -32.06 -3.48 -1.83
CA ALA A 107 -31.34 -4.53 -1.10
C ALA A 107 -30.03 -4.01 -0.50
N ALA A 108 -29.27 -3.20 -1.24
CA ALA A 108 -28.04 -2.58 -0.77
C ALA A 108 -28.27 -1.62 0.39
N LEU A 109 -29.33 -0.79 0.33
CA LEU A 109 -29.67 0.15 1.38
C LEU A 109 -29.98 -0.59 2.70
N PHE A 110 -30.93 -1.53 2.68
CA PHE A 110 -31.33 -2.25 3.89
C PHE A 110 -30.24 -3.21 4.36
N GLY A 111 -29.66 -4.00 3.46
CA GLY A 111 -28.61 -4.96 3.78
C GLY A 111 -27.36 -4.29 4.32
N SER A 112 -26.85 -3.24 3.67
CA SER A 112 -25.65 -2.54 4.16
C SER A 112 -25.92 -1.85 5.51
N THR A 113 -27.12 -1.31 5.73
CA THR A 113 -27.49 -0.74 7.04
C THR A 113 -27.45 -1.81 8.13
N ILE A 114 -28.04 -2.98 7.88
CA ILE A 114 -27.99 -4.12 8.81
C ILE A 114 -26.55 -4.56 9.05
N GLY A 115 -25.74 -4.68 8.00
CA GLY A 115 -24.34 -5.09 8.09
C GLY A 115 -23.47 -4.13 8.88
N ILE A 116 -23.63 -2.82 8.66
CA ILE A 116 -22.88 -1.78 9.37
C ILE A 116 -23.26 -1.74 10.85
N VAL A 117 -24.57 -1.78 11.15
CA VAL A 117 -25.06 -1.71 12.53
C VAL A 117 -24.65 -2.98 13.31
N SER A 118 -24.85 -4.16 12.72
CA SER A 118 -24.45 -5.43 13.35
C SER A 118 -22.94 -5.50 13.59
N GLY A 119 -22.13 -5.16 12.58
CA GLY A 119 -20.67 -5.21 12.68
C GLY A 119 -20.07 -4.18 13.64
N TYR A 120 -20.70 -3.01 13.80
CA TYR A 120 -20.20 -1.96 14.70
C TYR A 120 -20.54 -2.22 16.17
N PHE A 121 -21.80 -2.57 16.47
CA PHE A 121 -22.22 -2.77 17.87
C PHE A 121 -21.81 -4.13 18.43
N GLY A 122 -21.68 -5.16 17.58
CA GLY A 122 -21.30 -6.50 18.01
C GLY A 122 -22.29 -7.12 19.01
N GLY A 123 -21.83 -8.19 19.69
CA GLY A 123 -22.50 -8.76 20.85
C GLY A 123 -23.95 -9.20 20.60
N ARG A 124 -24.90 -8.67 21.40
CA ARG A 124 -26.32 -9.05 21.30
C ARG A 124 -26.99 -8.51 20.05
N THR A 125 -26.71 -7.26 19.66
CA THR A 125 -27.28 -6.61 18.48
C THR A 125 -26.93 -7.39 17.22
N ASP A 126 -25.64 -7.72 17.09
CA ASP A 126 -25.13 -8.53 15.99
C ASP A 126 -25.83 -9.89 15.91
N ASN A 127 -25.87 -10.62 17.04
CA ASN A 127 -26.51 -11.91 17.09
C ASN A 127 -28.00 -11.87 16.70
N ILE A 128 -28.77 -10.89 17.18
CA ILE A 128 -30.21 -10.80 16.87
C ILE A 128 -30.42 -10.49 15.38
N MET A 129 -29.71 -9.49 14.85
CA MET A 129 -29.86 -9.09 13.45
C MET A 129 -29.41 -10.22 12.50
N MET A 130 -28.27 -10.83 12.78
CA MET A 130 -27.73 -11.89 11.93
C MET A 130 -28.55 -13.17 11.99
N ARG A 131 -29.17 -13.51 13.13
CA ARG A 131 -30.13 -14.64 13.17
C ARG A 131 -31.32 -14.44 12.25
N GLY A 132 -31.85 -13.22 12.15
CA GLY A 132 -32.92 -12.91 11.19
C GLY A 132 -32.45 -13.06 9.74
N ILE A 133 -31.24 -12.59 9.44
CA ILE A 133 -30.60 -12.76 8.12
C ILE A 133 -30.35 -14.24 7.79
N ASP A 134 -29.82 -15.00 8.75
CA ASP A 134 -29.53 -16.43 8.59
C ASP A 134 -30.81 -17.25 8.43
N MET A 135 -31.91 -16.87 9.11
CA MET A 135 -33.23 -17.45 8.92
C MET A 135 -33.74 -17.24 7.49
N LEU A 136 -33.56 -16.05 6.93
CA LEU A 136 -33.96 -15.78 5.54
C LEU A 136 -33.16 -16.62 4.54
N MET A 137 -31.87 -16.83 4.81
CA MET A 137 -30.98 -17.64 3.98
C MET A 137 -31.15 -19.15 4.13
N ALA A 138 -31.87 -19.61 5.15
CA ALA A 138 -32.22 -21.02 5.27
C ALA A 138 -33.17 -21.48 4.13
N PHE A 139 -33.88 -20.53 3.52
CA PHE A 139 -34.73 -20.80 2.36
C PHE A 139 -33.94 -20.66 1.05
N PRO A 140 -34.14 -21.55 0.07
CA PRO A 140 -33.63 -21.34 -1.27
C PRO A 140 -34.18 -20.04 -1.88
N TYR A 141 -33.29 -19.16 -2.33
CA TYR A 141 -33.61 -17.78 -2.72
C TYR A 141 -34.73 -17.67 -3.78
N ILE A 142 -34.71 -18.49 -4.83
CA ILE A 142 -35.79 -18.54 -5.84
C ILE A 142 -37.11 -18.98 -5.23
N LEU A 143 -37.12 -19.99 -4.36
CA LEU A 143 -38.37 -20.48 -3.76
C LEU A 143 -38.98 -19.43 -2.83
N LEU A 144 -38.13 -18.72 -2.08
CA LEU A 144 -38.57 -17.61 -1.24
C LEU A 144 -39.13 -16.46 -2.09
N ALA A 145 -38.45 -16.10 -3.19
CA ALA A 145 -38.95 -15.08 -4.11
C ALA A 145 -40.32 -15.47 -4.70
N LEU A 146 -40.46 -16.72 -5.16
CA LEU A 146 -41.73 -17.25 -5.68
C LEU A 146 -42.84 -17.24 -4.63
N ALA A 147 -42.55 -17.63 -3.39
CA ALA A 147 -43.51 -17.61 -2.29
C ALA A 147 -43.98 -16.19 -1.96
N ILE A 148 -43.06 -15.22 -1.94
CA ILE A 148 -43.38 -13.81 -1.71
C ILE A 148 -44.30 -13.28 -2.83
N VAL A 149 -43.97 -13.53 -4.10
CA VAL A 149 -44.80 -13.08 -5.22
C VAL A 149 -46.14 -13.82 -5.26
N ALA A 150 -46.18 -15.11 -4.94
CA ALA A 150 -47.43 -15.87 -4.85
C ALA A 150 -48.36 -15.30 -3.76
N ALA A 151 -47.80 -14.82 -2.65
CA ALA A 151 -48.57 -14.19 -1.58
C ALA A 151 -49.02 -12.76 -1.91
N LEU A 152 -48.17 -11.96 -2.57
CA LEU A 152 -48.47 -10.56 -2.93
C LEU A 152 -49.30 -10.44 -4.22
N GLY A 153 -49.36 -11.51 -5.02
CA GLY A 153 -49.95 -11.54 -6.34
C GLY A 153 -48.93 -11.22 -7.45
N PRO A 154 -49.17 -11.71 -8.68
CA PRO A 154 -48.26 -11.49 -9.80
C PRO A 154 -48.21 -10.01 -10.20
N GLY A 155 -47.02 -9.52 -10.52
CA GLY A 155 -46.84 -8.13 -10.93
C GLY A 155 -45.41 -7.64 -10.78
N LEU A 156 -45.06 -6.61 -11.55
CA LEU A 156 -43.70 -6.08 -11.62
C LEU A 156 -43.18 -5.55 -10.27
N MET A 157 -44.00 -4.78 -9.57
CA MET A 157 -43.64 -4.20 -8.27
C MET A 157 -43.48 -5.27 -7.19
N ASN A 158 -44.35 -6.28 -7.18
CA ASN A 158 -44.28 -7.38 -6.22
C ASN A 158 -43.06 -8.26 -6.48
N ALA A 159 -42.71 -8.52 -7.74
CA ALA A 159 -41.48 -9.21 -8.11
C ALA A 159 -40.23 -8.42 -7.68
N LEU A 160 -40.22 -7.09 -7.86
CA LEU A 160 -39.14 -6.23 -7.36
C LEU A 160 -38.96 -6.36 -5.85
N TYR A 161 -40.05 -6.27 -5.07
CA TYR A 161 -39.97 -6.43 -3.62
C TYR A 161 -39.48 -7.81 -3.19
N ALA A 162 -39.97 -8.87 -3.84
CA ALA A 162 -39.51 -10.23 -3.57
C ALA A 162 -38.00 -10.39 -3.80
N ILE A 163 -37.51 -9.92 -4.95
CA ILE A 163 -36.08 -9.98 -5.30
C ILE A 163 -35.24 -9.15 -4.33
N ALA A 164 -35.67 -7.94 -4.01
CA ALA A 164 -34.95 -7.08 -3.08
C ALA A 164 -34.81 -7.73 -1.70
N VAL A 165 -35.91 -8.25 -1.14
CA VAL A 165 -35.93 -8.90 0.19
C VAL A 165 -35.01 -10.11 0.22
N VAL A 166 -35.10 -10.97 -0.79
CA VAL A 166 -34.29 -12.19 -0.90
C VAL A 166 -32.79 -11.88 -0.98
N ASN A 167 -32.41 -10.71 -1.49
CA ASN A 167 -31.02 -10.31 -1.66
C ASN A 167 -30.43 -9.48 -0.50
N ILE A 168 -31.25 -8.96 0.42
CA ILE A 168 -30.79 -8.23 1.63
C ILE A 168 -29.70 -9.01 2.39
N PRO A 169 -29.80 -10.34 2.61
CA PRO A 169 -28.79 -11.13 3.32
C PRO A 169 -27.38 -11.05 2.75
N PHE A 170 -27.23 -11.04 1.43
CA PHE A 170 -25.92 -11.02 0.77
C PHE A 170 -25.20 -9.70 1.06
N PHE A 171 -25.92 -8.58 0.98
CA PHE A 171 -25.40 -7.27 1.39
C PHE A 171 -25.09 -7.24 2.90
N ALA A 172 -26.02 -7.67 3.74
CA ALA A 172 -25.84 -7.65 5.20
C ALA A 172 -24.58 -8.43 5.63
N ARG A 173 -24.37 -9.63 5.10
CA ARG A 173 -23.22 -10.47 5.49
C ARG A 173 -21.90 -9.91 4.97
N ASN A 174 -21.83 -9.51 3.70
CA ASN A 174 -20.60 -8.96 3.11
C ASN A 174 -20.16 -7.68 3.83
N ILE A 175 -21.11 -6.78 4.08
CA ILE A 175 -20.84 -5.50 4.73
C ILE A 175 -20.50 -5.66 6.21
N ARG A 176 -21.17 -6.58 6.91
CA ARG A 176 -20.80 -6.93 8.29
C ARG A 176 -19.35 -7.40 8.41
N GLY A 177 -18.92 -8.32 7.54
CA GLY A 177 -17.56 -8.87 7.59
C GLY A 177 -16.48 -7.79 7.53
N VAL A 178 -16.67 -6.81 6.65
CA VAL A 178 -15.76 -5.66 6.52
C VAL A 178 -15.88 -4.70 7.70
N THR A 179 -17.11 -4.43 8.16
CA THR A 179 -17.35 -3.52 9.28
C THR A 179 -16.69 -4.01 10.57
N VAL A 180 -16.76 -5.31 10.88
CA VAL A 180 -16.10 -5.91 12.05
C VAL A 180 -14.58 -5.67 12.01
N GLY A 181 -13.95 -5.79 10.84
CA GLY A 181 -12.51 -5.55 10.67
C GLY A 181 -12.09 -4.08 10.79
N ILE A 182 -13.04 -3.14 10.66
CA ILE A 182 -12.80 -1.70 10.76
C ILE A 182 -13.17 -1.16 12.15
N ALA A 183 -14.21 -1.70 12.79
CA ALA A 183 -14.77 -1.19 14.05
C ALA A 183 -13.78 -1.18 15.23
N HIS A 184 -12.71 -1.98 15.13
CA HIS A 184 -11.63 -2.12 16.12
C HIS A 184 -10.30 -1.51 15.65
N ARG A 185 -10.33 -0.60 14.67
CA ARG A 185 -9.14 0.14 14.23
C ARG A 185 -8.90 1.36 15.12
N GLU A 186 -7.63 1.72 15.30
CA GLU A 186 -7.19 2.82 16.18
C GLU A 186 -7.89 4.16 15.88
N PHE A 187 -8.17 4.48 14.61
CA PHE A 187 -8.87 5.72 14.25
C PHE A 187 -10.34 5.74 14.71
N VAL A 188 -11.00 4.58 14.77
CA VAL A 188 -12.38 4.45 15.26
C VAL A 188 -12.39 4.58 16.79
N ASP A 189 -11.41 4.03 17.47
CA ASP A 189 -11.28 4.17 18.93
C ASP A 189 -10.90 5.59 19.33
N ALA A 190 -10.04 6.26 18.56
CA ALA A 190 -9.78 7.69 18.71
C ALA A 190 -11.05 8.53 18.51
N ALA A 191 -11.89 8.20 17.52
CA ALA A 191 -13.17 8.86 17.32
C ALA A 191 -14.12 8.69 18.53
N LYS A 192 -14.19 7.50 19.13
CA LYS A 192 -14.96 7.25 20.36
C LYS A 192 -14.43 8.09 21.54
N LEU A 193 -13.11 8.09 21.74
CA LEU A 193 -12.44 8.84 22.82
C LEU A 193 -12.58 10.36 22.66
N SER A 194 -12.69 10.85 21.42
CA SER A 194 -12.96 12.26 21.12
C SER A 194 -14.41 12.71 21.42
N GLY A 195 -15.26 11.80 21.91
CA GLY A 195 -16.65 12.10 22.27
C GLY A 195 -17.64 12.10 21.08
N LYS A 196 -17.27 11.57 19.91
CA LYS A 196 -18.22 11.44 18.79
C LYS A 196 -19.31 10.41 19.14
N GLY A 197 -20.56 10.78 18.93
CA GLY A 197 -21.70 9.86 19.06
C GLY A 197 -21.69 8.74 18.02
N HIS A 198 -22.29 7.59 18.35
CA HIS A 198 -22.25 6.39 17.50
C HIS A 198 -22.75 6.60 16.07
N ILE A 199 -23.85 7.33 15.86
CA ILE A 199 -24.37 7.64 14.52
C ILE A 199 -23.35 8.44 13.70
N ARG A 200 -22.68 9.42 14.34
CA ARG A 200 -21.65 10.22 13.69
C ARG A 200 -20.46 9.34 13.29
N ILE A 201 -20.04 8.42 14.15
CA ILE A 201 -18.97 7.46 13.83
C ILE A 201 -19.37 6.57 12.66
N LEU A 202 -20.60 6.03 12.66
CA LEU A 202 -21.09 5.19 11.57
C LEU A 202 -21.07 5.93 10.23
N VAL A 203 -21.51 7.19 10.18
CA VAL A 203 -21.61 7.96 8.94
C VAL A 203 -20.27 8.55 8.49
N THR A 204 -19.42 8.98 9.42
CA THR A 204 -18.17 9.71 9.08
C THR A 204 -16.93 8.82 9.03
N GLU A 205 -16.88 7.75 9.83
CA GLU A 205 -15.70 6.89 9.94
C GLU A 205 -15.93 5.54 9.27
N ILE A 206 -17.10 4.92 9.44
CA ILE A 206 -17.33 3.54 8.96
C ILE A 206 -17.86 3.53 7.53
N LEU A 207 -18.96 4.24 7.26
CA LEU A 207 -19.62 4.24 5.95
C LEU A 207 -18.66 4.59 4.81
N PRO A 208 -17.79 5.62 4.90
CA PRO A 208 -16.87 5.96 3.80
C PRO A 208 -15.85 4.84 3.51
N ASN A 209 -15.42 4.10 4.54
CA ASN A 209 -14.47 2.99 4.39
C ASN A 209 -15.14 1.71 3.86
N VAL A 210 -16.45 1.57 4.06
CA VAL A 210 -17.25 0.43 3.59
C VAL A 210 -17.89 0.70 2.22
N MET A 211 -18.06 1.97 1.84
CA MET A 211 -18.69 2.41 0.60
C MET A 211 -18.11 1.74 -0.67
N PRO A 212 -16.78 1.57 -0.82
CA PRO A 212 -16.21 0.85 -1.96
C PRO A 212 -16.78 -0.56 -2.10
N VAL A 213 -16.92 -1.29 -0.98
CA VAL A 213 -17.46 -2.66 -0.97
C VAL A 213 -18.94 -2.69 -1.33
N ILE A 214 -19.71 -1.71 -0.85
CA ILE A 214 -21.14 -1.59 -1.23
C ILE A 214 -21.27 -1.36 -2.74
N VAL A 215 -20.49 -0.44 -3.31
CA VAL A 215 -20.52 -0.15 -4.76
C VAL A 215 -20.12 -1.38 -5.58
N ILE A 216 -19.07 -2.08 -5.17
CA ILE A 216 -18.64 -3.33 -5.80
C ILE A 216 -19.76 -4.37 -5.75
N THR A 217 -20.38 -4.55 -4.58
CA THR A 217 -21.46 -5.53 -4.39
C THR A 217 -22.69 -5.18 -5.23
N ILE A 218 -23.08 -3.90 -5.34
CA ILE A 218 -24.15 -3.46 -6.25
C ILE A 218 -23.79 -3.84 -7.69
N SER A 219 -22.59 -3.48 -8.14
CA SER A 219 -22.19 -3.69 -9.53
C SER A 219 -22.18 -5.16 -9.96
N THR A 220 -21.87 -6.08 -9.05
CA THR A 220 -21.86 -7.53 -9.33
C THR A 220 -23.22 -8.20 -9.13
N THR A 221 -24.11 -7.64 -8.30
CA THR A 221 -25.42 -8.24 -7.99
C THR A 221 -26.54 -7.80 -8.94
N VAL A 222 -26.45 -6.62 -9.56
CA VAL A 222 -27.45 -6.15 -10.53
C VAL A 222 -27.68 -7.17 -11.65
N GLY A 223 -26.62 -7.80 -12.17
CA GLY A 223 -26.72 -8.84 -13.19
C GLY A 223 -27.54 -10.06 -12.72
N TRP A 224 -27.33 -10.52 -11.49
CA TRP A 224 -28.11 -11.61 -10.89
C TRP A 224 -29.57 -11.22 -10.70
N MET A 225 -29.85 -10.01 -10.24
CA MET A 225 -31.22 -9.54 -10.02
C MET A 225 -32.02 -9.39 -11.32
N ILE A 226 -31.36 -9.00 -12.42
CA ILE A 226 -31.96 -9.00 -13.75
C ILE A 226 -32.35 -10.42 -14.16
N LEU A 227 -31.45 -11.40 -13.92
CA LEU A 227 -31.72 -12.81 -14.22
C LEU A 227 -32.87 -13.37 -13.35
N GLU A 228 -32.91 -13.03 -12.07
CA GLU A 228 -34.00 -13.41 -11.15
C GLU A 228 -35.34 -12.80 -11.58
N THR A 229 -35.35 -11.53 -11.97
CA THR A 229 -36.55 -10.85 -12.49
C THR A 229 -37.04 -11.54 -13.75
N ALA A 230 -36.14 -11.80 -14.71
CA ALA A 230 -36.47 -12.51 -15.93
C ALA A 230 -36.99 -13.94 -15.64
N GLY A 231 -36.43 -14.62 -14.64
CA GLY A 231 -36.89 -15.93 -14.18
C GLY A 231 -38.30 -15.92 -13.60
N LEU A 232 -38.63 -14.94 -12.74
CA LEU A 232 -39.98 -14.78 -12.18
C LEU A 232 -41.00 -14.42 -13.27
N SER A 233 -40.66 -13.51 -14.17
CA SER A 233 -41.50 -13.16 -15.33
C SER A 233 -41.70 -14.35 -16.27
N PHE A 234 -40.66 -15.16 -16.51
CA PHE A 234 -40.74 -16.38 -17.31
C PHE A 234 -41.72 -17.41 -16.72
N LEU A 235 -41.84 -17.46 -15.39
CA LEU A 235 -42.79 -18.30 -14.67
C LEU A 235 -44.20 -17.69 -14.57
N GLY A 236 -44.42 -16.50 -15.14
CA GLY A 236 -45.72 -15.81 -15.15
C GLY A 236 -46.02 -15.01 -13.88
N LEU A 237 -45.04 -14.84 -12.99
CA LEU A 237 -45.20 -14.14 -11.71
C LEU A 237 -44.71 -12.67 -11.76
N GLY A 238 -43.96 -12.31 -12.80
CA GLY A 238 -43.46 -10.95 -13.02
C GLY A 238 -44.42 -10.06 -13.82
N ALA A 239 -43.90 -9.41 -14.87
CA ALA A 239 -44.70 -8.53 -15.73
C ALA A 239 -45.91 -9.24 -16.33
N GLN A 240 -47.06 -8.58 -16.34
CA GLN A 240 -48.32 -9.14 -16.84
C GLN A 240 -48.69 -8.54 -18.21
N PRO A 241 -49.27 -9.33 -19.13
CA PRO A 241 -49.74 -8.82 -20.42
C PRO A 241 -50.67 -7.61 -20.25
N PRO A 242 -50.55 -6.56 -21.10
CA PRO A 242 -49.77 -6.53 -22.33
C PRO A 242 -48.27 -6.21 -22.17
N GLN A 243 -47.84 -5.76 -20.99
CA GLN A 243 -46.52 -5.20 -20.73
C GLN A 243 -45.37 -6.10 -21.20
N ALA A 244 -44.43 -5.52 -21.94
CA ALA A 244 -43.22 -6.21 -22.36
C ALA A 244 -42.15 -6.22 -21.26
N ASP A 245 -41.63 -7.41 -20.94
CA ASP A 245 -40.44 -7.66 -20.12
C ASP A 245 -39.66 -8.82 -20.72
N LEU A 246 -38.32 -8.79 -20.67
CA LEU A 246 -37.47 -9.81 -21.31
C LEU A 246 -37.80 -11.23 -20.86
N GLY A 247 -38.13 -11.44 -19.58
CA GLY A 247 -38.50 -12.75 -19.05
C GLY A 247 -39.87 -13.21 -19.53
N SER A 248 -40.85 -12.31 -19.57
CA SER A 248 -42.19 -12.62 -20.09
C SER A 248 -42.16 -12.99 -21.58
N MET A 249 -41.35 -12.28 -22.38
CA MET A 249 -41.14 -12.56 -23.81
C MET A 249 -40.50 -13.94 -24.01
N LEU A 250 -39.48 -14.27 -23.18
CA LEU A 250 -38.85 -15.59 -23.21
C LEU A 250 -39.85 -16.71 -22.84
N GLY A 251 -40.73 -16.45 -21.87
CA GLY A 251 -41.79 -17.38 -21.44
C GLY A 251 -42.86 -17.63 -22.50
N GLU A 252 -43.26 -16.58 -23.22
CA GLU A 252 -44.15 -16.67 -24.39
C GLU A 252 -43.50 -17.48 -25.52
N GLY A 253 -42.25 -17.16 -25.87
CA GLY A 253 -41.49 -17.84 -26.92
C GLY A 253 -41.25 -19.33 -26.65
N ARG A 254 -41.18 -19.75 -25.37
CA ARG A 254 -40.99 -21.16 -24.97
C ARG A 254 -41.99 -22.10 -25.64
N LYS A 255 -43.25 -21.67 -25.78
CA LYS A 255 -44.32 -22.48 -26.40
C LYS A 255 -44.10 -22.69 -27.90
N LEU A 256 -43.28 -21.86 -28.52
CA LEU A 256 -43.07 -21.76 -29.97
C LEU A 256 -41.61 -22.06 -30.36
N ILE A 257 -40.81 -22.63 -29.45
CA ILE A 257 -39.37 -22.82 -29.70
C ILE A 257 -39.10 -23.73 -30.91
N THR A 258 -40.01 -24.65 -31.24
CA THR A 258 -39.90 -25.54 -32.40
C THR A 258 -40.33 -24.89 -33.72
N THR A 259 -41.14 -23.82 -33.67
CA THR A 259 -41.77 -23.19 -34.85
C THR A 259 -41.21 -21.81 -35.15
N ALA A 260 -40.88 -21.03 -34.13
CA ALA A 260 -40.35 -19.67 -34.23
C ALA A 260 -39.24 -19.46 -33.19
N GLN A 261 -38.06 -20.04 -33.45
CA GLN A 261 -36.90 -20.01 -32.53
C GLN A 261 -36.47 -18.59 -32.12
N HIS A 262 -36.61 -17.62 -33.02
CA HIS A 262 -36.20 -16.23 -32.80
C HIS A 262 -36.96 -15.57 -31.63
N LEU A 263 -38.19 -15.99 -31.33
CA LEU A 263 -39.00 -15.47 -30.23
C LEU A 263 -38.42 -15.77 -28.83
N SER A 264 -37.66 -16.86 -28.69
CA SER A 264 -36.92 -17.16 -27.45
C SER A 264 -35.46 -16.76 -27.54
N ALA A 265 -34.82 -16.96 -28.70
CA ALA A 265 -33.39 -16.71 -28.86
C ALA A 265 -33.03 -15.23 -28.71
N ILE A 266 -33.85 -14.31 -29.25
CA ILE A 266 -33.55 -12.86 -29.22
C ILE A 266 -33.65 -12.28 -27.80
N PRO A 267 -34.76 -12.47 -27.04
CA PRO A 267 -34.81 -12.01 -25.66
C PRO A 267 -33.75 -12.67 -24.76
N GLY A 268 -33.47 -13.96 -24.96
CA GLY A 268 -32.41 -14.67 -24.25
C GLY A 268 -31.01 -14.10 -24.51
N ALA A 269 -30.69 -13.81 -25.78
CA ALA A 269 -29.43 -13.16 -26.16
C ALA A 269 -29.31 -11.75 -25.55
N MET A 270 -30.41 -11.00 -25.50
CA MET A 270 -30.43 -9.68 -24.88
C MET A 270 -30.17 -9.72 -23.38
N ILE A 271 -30.79 -10.67 -22.65
CA ILE A 271 -30.50 -10.92 -21.23
C ILE A 271 -29.02 -11.26 -21.05
N PHE A 272 -28.47 -12.17 -21.87
CA PHE A 272 -27.06 -12.55 -21.81
C PHE A 272 -26.12 -11.37 -22.01
N ILE A 273 -26.34 -10.57 -23.07
CA ILE A 273 -25.53 -9.37 -23.37
C ILE A 273 -25.61 -8.38 -22.22
N LEU A 274 -26.80 -8.13 -21.68
CA LEU A 274 -27.01 -7.18 -20.60
C LEU A 274 -26.28 -7.61 -19.32
N VAL A 275 -26.49 -8.86 -18.87
CA VAL A 275 -25.87 -9.41 -17.66
C VAL A 275 -24.34 -9.47 -17.80
N MET A 276 -23.84 -9.92 -18.95
CA MET A 276 -22.40 -9.99 -19.18
C MET A 276 -21.76 -8.60 -19.17
N SER A 277 -22.39 -7.61 -19.80
CA SER A 277 -21.87 -6.23 -19.85
C SER A 277 -21.81 -5.59 -18.46
N ILE A 278 -22.83 -5.83 -17.62
CA ILE A 278 -22.87 -5.33 -16.23
C ILE A 278 -21.80 -6.02 -15.37
N ASN A 279 -21.64 -7.34 -15.48
CA ASN A 279 -20.64 -8.08 -14.72
C ASN A 279 -19.20 -7.65 -15.09
N LEU A 280 -18.90 -7.52 -16.38
CA LEU A 280 -17.59 -7.04 -16.85
C LEU A 280 -17.30 -5.60 -16.38
N LEU A 281 -18.32 -4.73 -16.40
CA LEU A 281 -18.18 -3.37 -15.85
C LEU A 281 -17.95 -3.40 -14.34
N GLY A 282 -18.64 -4.28 -13.61
CA GLY A 282 -18.49 -4.45 -12.16
C GLY A 282 -17.07 -4.83 -11.75
N ASP A 283 -16.43 -5.73 -12.50
CA ASP A 283 -15.02 -6.09 -12.27
C ASP A 283 -14.09 -4.88 -12.46
N GLY A 284 -14.33 -4.04 -13.47
CA GLY A 284 -13.58 -2.79 -13.65
C GLY A 284 -13.80 -1.77 -12.55
N ILE A 285 -15.04 -1.63 -12.05
CA ILE A 285 -15.36 -0.75 -10.90
C ILE A 285 -14.62 -1.23 -9.65
N ARG A 286 -14.53 -2.55 -9.43
CA ARG A 286 -13.76 -3.15 -8.33
C ARG A 286 -12.29 -2.78 -8.41
N ASP A 287 -11.67 -2.89 -9.58
CA ASP A 287 -10.26 -2.52 -9.77
C ASP A 287 -10.02 -1.04 -9.48
N VAL A 288 -10.92 -0.15 -9.91
CA VAL A 288 -10.80 1.31 -9.69
C VAL A 288 -10.97 1.69 -8.21
N LEU A 289 -11.79 0.95 -7.49
CA LEU A 289 -12.11 1.21 -6.08
C LEU A 289 -11.16 0.52 -5.10
N ASP A 290 -10.30 -0.40 -5.56
CA ASP A 290 -9.29 -1.05 -4.70
C ASP A 290 -8.28 -0.01 -4.14
N PRO A 291 -8.24 0.20 -2.81
CA PRO A 291 -7.32 1.14 -2.18
C PRO A 291 -5.85 0.84 -2.45
N ARG A 292 -5.49 -0.45 -2.66
CA ARG A 292 -4.12 -0.90 -2.91
C ARG A 292 -3.60 -0.47 -4.29
N LEU A 293 -4.51 -0.34 -5.26
CA LEU A 293 -4.19 0.21 -6.58
C LEU A 293 -4.06 1.74 -6.53
N LYS A 294 -4.86 2.42 -5.69
CA LYS A 294 -4.81 3.88 -5.50
C LYS A 294 -3.54 4.38 -4.80
N SER A 295 -2.99 3.62 -3.85
CA SER A 295 -1.76 4.01 -3.13
C SER A 295 -0.47 3.80 -3.94
N GLY A 296 -0.56 3.29 -5.17
CA GLY A 296 0.63 2.95 -5.96
C GLY A 296 1.37 1.71 -5.45
N ALA A 297 0.85 1.01 -4.45
CA ALA A 297 1.46 -0.19 -3.85
C ALA A 297 1.60 -1.37 -4.85
N LEU A 298 0.96 -1.27 -6.02
CA LEU A 298 1.06 -2.23 -7.12
C LEU A 298 1.95 -1.75 -8.29
N ALA A 299 2.59 -0.58 -8.18
CA ALA A 299 3.80 -0.35 -8.97
C ALA A 299 4.86 -1.29 -8.39
N ARG A 300 5.23 -2.34 -9.13
CA ARG A 300 6.36 -3.19 -8.73
C ARG A 300 7.53 -2.24 -8.41
N PRO A 301 8.06 -2.26 -7.17
CA PRO A 301 9.20 -1.44 -6.84
C PRO A 301 10.30 -1.69 -7.87
N ALA A 302 10.87 -0.61 -8.41
CA ALA A 302 11.99 -0.75 -9.32
C ALA A 302 13.16 -1.45 -8.58
N PRO A 303 14.01 -2.21 -9.30
CA PRO A 303 15.16 -2.89 -8.71
C PRO A 303 16.20 -1.92 -8.11
N LEU A 304 16.15 -0.65 -8.53
CA LEU A 304 16.94 0.46 -8.03
C LEU A 304 16.01 1.61 -7.62
N THR A 305 16.41 2.37 -6.58
CA THR A 305 15.80 3.67 -6.31
C THR A 305 15.88 4.55 -7.55
N LYS A 306 14.80 5.27 -7.88
CA LYS A 306 14.85 6.30 -8.91
C LYS A 306 15.85 7.39 -8.50
N ILE A 307 16.76 7.74 -9.40
CA ILE A 307 17.70 8.84 -9.25
C ILE A 307 17.23 9.99 -10.14
N ASP A 308 17.02 11.15 -9.52
CA ASP A 308 16.56 12.38 -10.16
C ASP A 308 17.34 13.55 -9.55
N ARG A 309 18.67 13.49 -9.71
CA ARG A 309 19.59 14.42 -9.07
C ARG A 309 19.71 15.72 -9.85
N SER A 310 19.55 16.84 -9.15
CA SER A 310 19.73 18.18 -9.73
C SER A 310 21.19 18.65 -9.74
N ASP A 311 22.01 18.13 -8.82
CA ASP A 311 23.44 18.35 -8.67
C ASP A 311 24.18 17.02 -8.39
N ALA A 312 25.46 16.93 -8.77
CA ALA A 312 26.30 15.76 -8.50
C ALA A 312 27.11 15.89 -7.19
N GLY A 313 26.68 16.76 -6.26
CA GLY A 313 27.43 17.10 -5.05
C GLY A 313 28.51 18.17 -5.27
N THR A 314 29.21 18.55 -4.20
CA THR A 314 30.19 19.67 -4.20
C THR A 314 31.59 19.26 -4.64
N GLY A 315 31.84 17.96 -4.84
CA GLY A 315 33.15 17.50 -5.30
C GLY A 315 34.18 17.37 -4.17
N HIS A 316 33.75 17.16 -2.91
CA HIS A 316 34.67 16.82 -1.80
C HIS A 316 35.70 15.78 -2.25
N PRO A 317 37.00 15.99 -2.05
CA PRO A 317 38.02 15.04 -2.47
C PRO A 317 37.67 13.66 -1.90
N VAL A 318 37.47 12.69 -2.80
CA VAL A 318 37.40 11.30 -2.38
C VAL A 318 38.81 10.97 -1.96
N ASP A 319 39.05 10.94 -0.65
CA ASP A 319 40.27 10.34 -0.15
C ASP A 319 40.22 8.86 -0.57
N ASP A 320 41.17 8.44 -1.42
CA ASP A 320 41.25 7.08 -1.99
C ASP A 320 41.35 5.99 -0.90
N ASP A 321 41.59 6.40 0.35
CA ASP A 321 41.60 5.51 1.51
C ASP A 321 40.23 5.20 2.11
N ASN A 322 39.17 5.89 1.73
CA ASN A 322 37.82 5.59 2.22
C ASN A 322 37.12 4.48 1.43
N VAL A 323 36.45 3.57 2.13
CA VAL A 323 35.61 2.52 1.51
C VAL A 323 34.29 3.12 1.00
N LEU A 324 33.73 4.07 1.76
CA LEU A 324 32.51 4.79 1.44
C LEU A 324 32.71 6.28 1.66
N ALA A 325 32.28 7.11 0.70
CA ALA A 325 32.16 8.55 0.88
C ALA A 325 30.81 9.04 0.37
N VAL A 326 30.12 9.82 1.19
CA VAL A 326 28.79 10.37 0.94
C VAL A 326 28.91 11.89 0.93
N ASP A 327 28.42 12.53 -0.13
CA ASP A 327 28.51 13.99 -0.31
C ASP A 327 27.13 14.52 -0.71
N GLU A 328 26.57 15.36 0.17
CA GLU A 328 25.30 16.08 -0.01
C GLU A 328 24.11 15.18 -0.39
N LEU A 329 24.05 13.97 0.16
CA LEU A 329 22.99 13.01 -0.15
C LEU A 329 21.61 13.59 0.19
N ARG A 330 20.71 13.56 -0.79
CA ARG A 330 19.31 13.99 -0.65
C ARG A 330 18.37 12.90 -1.12
N THR A 331 17.45 12.49 -0.26
CA THR A 331 16.44 11.47 -0.54
C THR A 331 15.08 11.97 -0.12
N GLU A 332 14.13 11.95 -1.05
CA GLU A 332 12.79 12.50 -0.89
C GLU A 332 11.71 11.45 -1.21
N PHE A 333 10.55 11.55 -0.54
CA PHE A 333 9.36 10.76 -0.85
C PHE A 333 8.25 11.67 -1.34
N VAL A 334 7.73 11.40 -2.53
CA VAL A 334 6.64 12.17 -3.14
C VAL A 334 5.32 11.46 -2.91
N LEU A 335 4.48 12.04 -2.06
CA LEU A 335 3.17 11.50 -1.66
C LEU A 335 2.08 12.51 -2.00
N GLY A 336 1.38 12.28 -3.10
CA GLY A 336 0.35 13.23 -3.56
C GLY A 336 0.97 14.55 -3.99
N ASP A 337 0.65 15.62 -3.25
CA ASP A 337 1.19 16.97 -3.47
C ASP A 337 2.31 17.32 -2.47
N ASP A 338 2.60 16.44 -1.50
CA ASP A 338 3.60 16.63 -0.46
C ASP A 338 4.92 15.92 -0.80
N THR A 339 6.04 16.60 -0.51
CA THR A 339 7.39 16.06 -0.63
C THR A 339 8.04 15.97 0.75
N TYR A 340 8.34 14.75 1.18
CA TYR A 340 8.99 14.49 2.47
C TYR A 340 10.51 14.36 2.26
N LYS A 341 11.28 15.33 2.76
CA LYS A 341 12.74 15.36 2.64
C LYS A 341 13.41 14.54 3.73
N ALA A 342 13.32 13.22 3.64
CA ALA A 342 13.81 12.31 4.66
C ALA A 342 15.33 12.40 4.88
N VAL A 343 16.10 12.71 3.83
CA VAL A 343 17.54 13.00 3.90
C VAL A 343 17.78 14.32 3.15
N GLY A 344 18.37 15.30 3.82
CA GLY A 344 18.39 16.70 3.40
C GLY A 344 19.79 17.32 3.33
N GLY A 345 20.74 16.62 2.69
CA GLY A 345 22.14 17.05 2.56
C GLY A 345 23.02 16.41 3.62
N VAL A 346 23.21 15.09 3.53
CA VAL A 346 24.05 14.32 4.45
C VAL A 346 25.41 14.03 3.81
N SER A 347 26.49 14.33 4.54
CA SER A 347 27.87 14.10 4.09
C SER A 347 28.68 13.42 5.20
N PHE A 348 29.31 12.29 4.90
CA PHE A 348 30.22 11.56 5.81
C PHE A 348 31.04 10.54 5.03
N SER A 349 32.08 9.98 5.65
CA SER A 349 32.89 8.90 5.09
C SER A 349 33.04 7.75 6.07
N VAL A 350 33.38 6.57 5.53
CA VAL A 350 33.79 5.38 6.27
C VAL A 350 35.13 4.90 5.69
N GLY A 351 36.16 4.96 6.52
CA GLY A 351 37.51 4.47 6.24
C GLY A 351 37.61 2.95 6.24
N LYS A 352 38.74 2.43 5.77
CA LYS A 352 39.05 0.98 5.81
C LYS A 352 39.15 0.50 7.26
N ASN A 353 38.48 -0.60 7.57
CA ASN A 353 38.42 -1.21 8.90
C ASN A 353 37.82 -0.31 9.99
N GLU A 354 37.17 0.79 9.59
CA GLU A 354 36.54 1.75 10.49
C GLU A 354 35.10 1.31 10.80
N CYS A 355 34.66 1.56 12.04
CA CYS A 355 33.27 1.46 12.44
C CYS A 355 32.73 2.87 12.72
N VAL A 356 31.80 3.33 11.88
CA VAL A 356 31.14 4.63 12.04
C VAL A 356 29.72 4.43 12.51
N GLY A 357 29.38 5.02 13.66
CA GLY A 357 28.04 5.04 14.21
C GLY A 357 27.16 6.13 13.57
N LEU A 358 25.95 5.81 13.13
CA LEU A 358 24.93 6.78 12.74
C LEU A 358 23.78 6.76 13.76
N VAL A 359 23.63 7.85 14.52
CA VAL A 359 22.78 7.89 15.71
C VAL A 359 21.78 9.03 15.65
N GLY A 360 20.61 8.88 16.26
CA GLY A 360 19.58 9.92 16.31
C GLY A 360 18.21 9.37 16.73
N GLU A 361 17.26 10.26 17.04
CA GLU A 361 15.87 9.91 17.37
C GLU A 361 15.21 9.08 16.25
N SER A 362 14.16 8.33 16.58
CA SER A 362 13.34 7.66 15.56
C SER A 362 12.79 8.69 14.55
N GLY A 363 12.80 8.35 13.26
CA GLY A 363 12.36 9.25 12.19
C GLY A 363 13.36 10.35 11.79
N SER A 364 14.58 10.37 12.35
CA SER A 364 15.63 11.34 11.97
C SER A 364 16.20 11.15 10.55
N GLY A 365 15.95 10.01 9.91
CA GLY A 365 16.38 9.70 8.53
C GLY A 365 17.45 8.61 8.40
N LYS A 366 17.94 8.03 9.51
CA LYS A 366 19.06 7.05 9.52
C LYS A 366 18.91 5.88 8.54
N SER A 367 17.81 5.13 8.64
CA SER A 367 17.54 3.98 7.77
C SER A 367 17.35 4.40 6.31
N VAL A 368 16.78 5.59 6.06
CA VAL A 368 16.64 6.11 4.68
C VAL A 368 18.01 6.47 4.11
N THR A 369 18.89 7.11 4.89
CA THR A 369 20.29 7.36 4.51
C THR A 369 20.96 6.03 4.12
N ALA A 370 20.88 5.03 4.99
CA ALA A 370 21.49 3.71 4.81
C ALA A 370 21.00 2.98 3.56
N LEU A 371 19.68 2.91 3.35
CA LEU A 371 19.09 2.31 2.16
C LEU A 371 19.47 3.08 0.89
N SER A 372 19.61 4.41 0.97
CA SER A 372 19.99 5.24 -0.18
C SER A 372 21.40 4.95 -0.66
N LEU A 373 22.34 4.60 0.23
CA LEU A 373 23.74 4.32 -0.12
C LEU A 373 23.88 3.22 -1.17
N LEU A 374 23.03 2.19 -1.08
CA LEU A 374 23.03 1.07 -2.02
C LEU A 374 21.86 1.13 -3.00
N GLY A 375 21.06 2.21 -3.03
CA GLY A 375 19.90 2.35 -3.92
C GLY A 375 18.72 1.41 -3.60
N LEU A 376 18.54 1.06 -2.32
CA LEU A 376 17.52 0.12 -1.82
C LEU A 376 16.20 0.78 -1.39
N VAL A 377 16.09 2.11 -1.49
CA VAL A 377 14.85 2.82 -1.16
C VAL A 377 13.77 2.48 -2.18
N ALA A 378 12.61 2.01 -1.69
CA ALA A 378 11.49 1.62 -2.55
C ALA A 378 11.04 2.80 -3.43
N SER A 379 11.03 2.57 -4.74
CA SER A 379 10.69 3.59 -5.73
C SER A 379 9.68 3.06 -6.75
N PRO A 380 8.52 3.72 -6.94
CA PRO A 380 7.98 4.85 -6.15
C PRO A 380 7.61 4.44 -4.70
N PRO A 381 7.46 5.40 -3.75
CA PRO A 381 7.53 6.86 -3.92
C PRO A 381 8.89 7.51 -3.64
N GLY A 382 9.91 6.76 -3.22
CA GLY A 382 11.24 7.31 -2.91
C GLY A 382 12.04 7.69 -4.15
N THR A 383 12.76 8.81 -4.09
CA THR A 383 13.65 9.31 -5.14
C THR A 383 14.91 9.90 -4.51
N ILE A 384 16.08 9.62 -5.09
CA ILE A 384 17.34 10.29 -4.74
C ILE A 384 17.40 11.60 -5.53
N ALA A 385 17.33 12.73 -4.82
CA ALA A 385 17.14 14.07 -5.39
C ALA A 385 18.45 14.87 -5.57
N GLY A 386 19.56 14.40 -5.01
CA GLY A 386 20.84 15.10 -5.07
C GLY A 386 21.98 14.36 -4.37
N GLY A 387 23.18 14.90 -4.57
CA GLY A 387 24.42 14.37 -4.02
C GLY A 387 25.00 13.17 -4.77
N ARG A 388 25.99 12.54 -4.15
CA ARG A 388 26.70 11.37 -4.68
C ARG A 388 27.11 10.41 -3.57
N VAL A 389 27.21 9.13 -3.92
CA VAL A 389 27.70 8.08 -3.02
C VAL A 389 28.83 7.34 -3.71
N MET A 390 30.04 7.57 -3.25
CA MET A 390 31.25 6.93 -3.75
C MET A 390 31.50 5.65 -2.97
N PHE A 391 31.60 4.52 -3.66
CA PHE A 391 31.99 3.24 -3.10
C PHE A 391 33.17 2.69 -3.92
N ASP A 392 34.31 2.44 -3.27
CA ASP A 392 35.53 1.93 -3.94
C ASP A 392 35.92 2.81 -5.16
N GLY A 393 35.90 4.14 -4.95
CA GLY A 393 36.22 5.15 -5.96
C GLY A 393 35.18 5.40 -7.06
N LYS A 394 34.00 4.76 -7.01
CA LYS A 394 32.96 4.89 -8.04
C LYS A 394 31.63 5.39 -7.48
N ASP A 395 30.98 6.31 -8.20
CA ASP A 395 29.65 6.79 -7.84
C ASP A 395 28.60 5.69 -8.09
N VAL A 396 27.96 5.21 -7.03
CA VAL A 396 26.90 4.20 -7.06
C VAL A 396 25.70 4.67 -7.87
N PHE A 397 25.44 5.98 -7.93
CA PHE A 397 24.29 6.54 -8.64
C PHE A 397 24.46 6.58 -10.15
N ASP A 398 25.70 6.50 -10.65
CA ASP A 398 25.99 6.39 -12.09
C ASP A 398 26.17 4.94 -12.56
N MET A 399 26.13 3.98 -11.64
CA MET A 399 26.27 2.56 -11.97
C MET A 399 25.02 1.99 -12.64
N SER A 400 25.23 1.08 -13.58
CA SER A 400 24.14 0.27 -14.13
C SER A 400 23.58 -0.70 -13.09
N GLU A 401 22.35 -1.17 -13.27
CA GLU A 401 21.70 -2.14 -12.38
C GLU A 401 22.56 -3.40 -12.16
N ARG A 402 23.25 -3.86 -13.21
CA ARG A 402 24.18 -4.99 -13.10
C ARG A 402 25.35 -4.68 -12.17
N GLN A 403 25.96 -3.50 -12.29
CA GLN A 403 27.09 -3.11 -11.44
C GLN A 403 26.67 -2.95 -9.98
N VAL A 404 25.50 -2.34 -9.73
CA VAL A 404 24.94 -2.22 -8.38
C VAL A 404 24.64 -3.62 -7.80
N ARG A 405 24.09 -4.53 -8.61
CA ARG A 405 23.85 -5.91 -8.19
C ARG A 405 25.14 -6.64 -7.85
N ASP A 406 26.23 -6.43 -8.58
CA ASP A 406 27.52 -7.06 -8.29
C ASP A 406 28.12 -6.58 -6.95
N ILE A 407 27.83 -5.33 -6.56
CA ILE A 407 28.26 -4.76 -5.28
C ILE A 407 27.36 -5.25 -4.13
N ARG A 408 26.03 -5.22 -4.29
CA ARG A 408 25.06 -5.62 -3.26
C ARG A 408 25.19 -7.11 -2.93
N GLY A 409 25.45 -7.45 -1.67
CA GLY A 409 25.63 -8.83 -1.23
C GLY A 409 26.99 -9.42 -1.58
N GLY A 410 27.77 -8.79 -2.46
CA GLY A 410 29.16 -9.13 -2.79
C GLY A 410 30.15 -8.27 -1.99
N LYS A 411 30.39 -7.03 -2.47
CA LYS A 411 31.32 -6.09 -1.84
C LYS A 411 30.72 -5.28 -0.69
N ALA A 412 29.42 -5.03 -0.71
CA ALA A 412 28.71 -4.32 0.34
C ALA A 412 27.46 -5.09 0.75
N ALA A 413 27.27 -5.30 2.05
CA ALA A 413 26.15 -6.05 2.59
C ALA A 413 25.29 -5.20 3.53
N TYR A 414 24.01 -5.56 3.65
CA TYR A 414 23.04 -4.88 4.50
C TYR A 414 22.48 -5.88 5.52
N VAL A 415 22.55 -5.54 6.81
CA VAL A 415 21.87 -6.25 7.88
C VAL A 415 20.64 -5.43 8.25
N PHE A 416 19.45 -5.94 7.90
CA PHE A 416 18.17 -5.27 8.11
C PHE A 416 17.70 -5.34 9.57
N GLN A 417 16.85 -4.38 9.94
CA GLN A 417 16.30 -4.21 11.29
C GLN A 417 15.42 -5.40 11.75
N ASP A 418 14.64 -6.02 10.86
CA ASP A 418 13.78 -7.17 11.19
C ASP A 418 14.13 -8.43 10.37
N PRO A 419 14.73 -9.46 10.99
CA PRO A 419 15.02 -10.73 10.33
C PRO A 419 13.82 -11.47 9.75
N LEU A 420 12.62 -11.32 10.33
CA LEU A 420 11.42 -12.00 9.82
C LEU A 420 10.96 -11.44 8.48
N SER A 421 11.20 -10.15 8.25
CA SER A 421 10.96 -9.52 6.94
C SER A 421 12.01 -9.90 5.89
N THR A 422 13.19 -10.35 6.33
CA THR A 422 14.33 -10.68 5.46
C THR A 422 14.37 -12.16 5.06
N LEU A 423 14.05 -13.06 6.00
CA LEU A 423 14.10 -14.51 5.77
C LEU A 423 12.78 -15.02 5.20
N HIS A 424 12.86 -15.74 4.09
CA HIS A 424 11.69 -16.33 3.45
C HIS A 424 11.17 -17.53 4.27
N PRO A 425 9.90 -17.53 4.72
CA PRO A 425 9.41 -18.50 5.68
C PRO A 425 9.22 -19.92 5.10
N LEU A 426 9.18 -20.04 3.77
CA LEU A 426 8.98 -21.31 3.05
C LEU A 426 10.28 -22.01 2.63
N PHE A 427 11.46 -21.43 2.89
CA PHE A 427 12.75 -22.04 2.58
C PHE A 427 13.54 -22.32 3.86
N SER A 428 14.41 -23.34 3.81
CA SER A 428 15.31 -23.60 4.92
C SER A 428 16.37 -22.49 5.04
N ILE A 429 17.00 -22.40 6.20
CA ILE A 429 18.05 -21.41 6.48
C ILE A 429 19.29 -21.70 5.63
N GLY A 430 19.64 -22.99 5.47
CA GLY A 430 20.75 -23.45 4.65
C GLY A 430 20.55 -23.09 3.18
N ASP A 431 19.35 -23.33 2.64
CA ASP A 431 19.04 -22.99 1.23
C ASP A 431 19.21 -21.49 0.95
N GLN A 432 18.73 -20.64 1.86
CA GLN A 432 18.82 -19.18 1.72
C GLN A 432 20.28 -18.69 1.81
N LEU A 433 21.11 -19.29 2.67
CA LEU A 433 22.55 -19.00 2.71
C LEU A 433 23.25 -19.49 1.44
N VAL A 434 22.90 -20.67 0.93
CA VAL A 434 23.44 -21.20 -0.32
C VAL A 434 23.12 -20.29 -1.50
N GLU A 435 21.90 -19.76 -1.57
CA GLU A 435 21.50 -18.76 -2.57
C GLU A 435 22.38 -17.50 -2.47
N ALA A 436 22.52 -16.93 -1.27
CA ALA A 436 23.34 -15.74 -1.05
C ALA A 436 24.82 -15.94 -1.45
N ILE A 437 25.39 -17.11 -1.16
CA ILE A 437 26.76 -17.45 -1.55
C ILE A 437 26.89 -17.57 -3.07
N ARG A 438 25.98 -18.32 -3.70
CA ARG A 438 26.04 -18.64 -5.13
C ARG A 438 25.66 -17.46 -6.03
N ALA A 439 25.02 -16.44 -5.47
CA ALA A 439 24.73 -15.19 -6.18
C ALA A 439 26.00 -14.46 -6.65
N HIS A 440 27.12 -14.60 -5.91
CA HIS A 440 28.38 -13.93 -6.22
C HIS A 440 29.56 -14.89 -6.45
N ASN A 441 29.44 -16.16 -6.06
CA ASN A 441 30.49 -17.16 -6.22
C ASN A 441 30.02 -18.33 -7.09
N ALA A 442 30.84 -18.69 -8.08
CA ALA A 442 30.63 -19.88 -8.89
C ALA A 442 30.99 -21.14 -8.08
N MET A 443 30.07 -21.59 -7.22
CA MET A 443 30.24 -22.76 -6.35
C MET A 443 29.18 -23.82 -6.62
N SER A 444 29.55 -25.09 -6.43
CA SER A 444 28.58 -26.19 -6.43
C SER A 444 27.64 -26.06 -5.23
N TYR A 445 26.43 -26.62 -5.33
CA TYR A 445 25.49 -26.62 -4.21
C TYR A 445 26.10 -27.26 -2.95
N LYS A 446 26.84 -28.36 -3.13
CA LYS A 446 27.46 -29.10 -2.01
C LYS A 446 28.51 -28.25 -1.29
N ASP A 447 29.36 -27.55 -2.03
CA ASP A 447 30.41 -26.70 -1.43
C ASP A 447 29.79 -25.46 -0.79
N ALA A 448 28.78 -24.88 -1.43
CA ALA A 448 28.03 -23.76 -0.88
C ALA A 448 27.30 -24.14 0.41
N TRP A 449 26.73 -25.36 0.51
CA TRP A 449 26.09 -25.85 1.72
C TRP A 449 27.09 -26.04 2.86
N ALA A 450 28.26 -26.61 2.57
CA ALA A 450 29.34 -26.72 3.56
C ALA A 450 29.80 -25.34 4.06
N LYS A 451 29.92 -24.35 3.15
CA LYS A 451 30.21 -22.96 3.52
C LYS A 451 29.07 -22.33 4.34
N ALA A 452 27.80 -22.59 4.02
CA ALA A 452 26.65 -22.12 4.77
C ALA A 452 26.65 -22.65 6.22
N VAL A 453 26.92 -23.95 6.41
CA VAL A 453 27.06 -24.54 7.76
C VAL A 453 28.23 -23.90 8.51
N LYS A 454 29.37 -23.67 7.84
CA LYS A 454 30.52 -22.97 8.45
C LYS A 454 30.15 -21.55 8.88
N LEU A 455 29.43 -20.80 8.04
CA LEU A 455 28.93 -19.44 8.35
C LEU A 455 28.02 -19.44 9.58
N LEU A 456 27.08 -20.40 9.68
CA LEU A 456 26.24 -20.57 10.87
C LEU A 456 27.08 -20.84 12.12
N GLY A 457 28.13 -21.65 12.01
CA GLY A 457 29.08 -21.88 13.09
C GLY A 457 29.82 -20.60 13.52
N MET A 458 30.29 -19.78 12.56
CA MET A 458 30.99 -18.52 12.85
C MET A 458 30.11 -17.53 13.62
N VAL A 459 28.84 -17.43 13.28
CA VAL A 459 27.88 -16.58 14.01
C VAL A 459 27.35 -17.22 15.30
N ARG A 460 27.94 -18.36 15.72
CA ARG A 460 27.63 -19.13 16.94
C ARG A 460 26.19 -19.67 17.00
N ILE A 461 25.66 -20.14 15.88
CA ILE A 461 24.44 -20.96 15.88
C ILE A 461 24.77 -22.36 16.43
N PRO A 462 24.07 -22.84 17.47
CA PRO A 462 24.32 -24.16 18.02
C PRO A 462 23.85 -25.26 17.05
N ASN A 463 24.65 -26.31 16.90
CA ASN A 463 24.39 -27.43 15.98
C ASN A 463 24.08 -26.95 14.54
N PRO A 464 25.02 -26.21 13.90
CA PRO A 464 24.77 -25.51 12.64
C PRO A 464 24.32 -26.45 11.50
N GLU A 465 24.80 -27.70 11.47
CA GLU A 465 24.39 -28.71 10.49
C GLU A 465 22.88 -28.95 10.54
N ARG A 466 22.35 -29.18 11.75
CA ARG A 466 20.92 -29.41 11.96
C ARG A 466 20.12 -28.13 11.77
N ARG A 467 20.65 -26.98 12.20
CA ARG A 467 19.97 -25.69 12.09
C ARG A 467 19.90 -25.15 10.66
N ALA A 468 20.79 -25.58 9.77
CA ALA A 468 20.70 -25.28 8.34
C ALA A 468 19.41 -25.84 7.74
N GLU A 469 18.95 -27.00 8.20
CA GLU A 469 17.71 -27.65 7.72
C GLU A 469 16.43 -27.03 8.31
N ASN A 470 16.56 -26.19 9.35
CA ASN A 470 15.42 -25.53 9.96
C ASN A 470 14.88 -24.39 9.08
N TYR A 471 13.60 -24.09 9.28
CA TYR A 471 12.93 -22.91 8.71
C TYR A 471 12.99 -21.72 9.68
N PRO A 472 12.83 -20.47 9.21
CA PRO A 472 12.93 -19.27 10.07
C PRO A 472 12.05 -19.31 11.31
N HIS A 473 10.80 -19.77 11.17
CA HIS A 473 9.84 -19.87 12.29
C HIS A 473 10.24 -20.87 13.38
N GLN A 474 11.22 -21.75 13.12
CA GLN A 474 11.76 -22.72 14.07
C GLN A 474 12.99 -22.22 14.85
N LEU A 475 13.46 -21.00 14.54
CA LEU A 475 14.56 -20.33 15.24
C LEU A 475 14.04 -19.25 16.20
N SER A 476 14.81 -18.92 17.23
CA SER A 476 14.55 -17.76 18.11
C SER A 476 14.91 -16.45 17.40
N GLY A 477 14.42 -15.32 17.91
CA GLY A 477 14.74 -13.99 17.34
C GLY A 477 16.25 -13.75 17.21
N GLY A 478 17.02 -14.00 18.27
CA GLY A 478 18.49 -13.90 18.24
C GLY A 478 19.17 -14.85 17.26
N MET A 479 18.65 -16.08 17.09
CA MET A 479 19.16 -16.99 16.06
C MET A 479 18.88 -16.46 14.65
N ARG A 480 17.68 -15.90 14.40
CA ARG A 480 17.35 -15.29 13.10
C ARG A 480 18.23 -14.09 12.79
N GLN A 481 18.53 -13.25 13.78
CA GLN A 481 19.46 -12.13 13.61
C GLN A 481 20.87 -12.62 13.21
N ARG A 482 21.38 -13.65 13.90
CA ARG A 482 22.68 -14.27 13.56
C ARG A 482 22.70 -14.83 12.15
N VAL A 483 21.60 -15.43 11.69
CA VAL A 483 21.47 -15.87 10.30
C VAL A 483 21.54 -14.67 9.34
N GLY A 484 20.85 -13.56 9.63
CA GLY A 484 20.93 -12.35 8.81
C GLY A 484 22.37 -11.81 8.71
N ILE A 485 23.10 -11.82 9.83
CA ILE A 485 24.53 -11.46 9.86
C ILE A 485 25.37 -12.47 9.04
N ALA A 486 25.11 -13.77 9.17
CA ALA A 486 25.79 -14.81 8.39
C ALA A 486 25.56 -14.64 6.88
N MET A 487 24.35 -14.25 6.46
CA MET A 487 24.04 -13.95 5.06
C MET A 487 24.80 -12.72 4.58
N ALA A 488 24.87 -11.65 5.38
CA ALA A 488 25.64 -10.46 5.04
C ALA A 488 27.14 -10.76 4.85
N LEU A 489 27.68 -11.70 5.62
CA LEU A 489 29.09 -12.11 5.57
C LEU A 489 29.39 -13.17 4.51
N ALA A 490 28.37 -13.72 3.85
CA ALA A 490 28.52 -14.90 3.00
C ALA A 490 29.60 -14.74 1.91
N ASN A 491 29.77 -13.52 1.42
CA ASN A 491 30.69 -13.16 0.34
C ASN A 491 31.82 -12.20 0.78
N GLU A 492 32.10 -12.14 2.09
CA GLU A 492 33.24 -11.39 2.66
C GLU A 492 33.26 -9.91 2.21
N PRO A 493 32.21 -9.13 2.54
CA PRO A 493 32.07 -7.75 2.07
C PRO A 493 33.13 -6.83 2.68
N GLN A 494 33.47 -5.77 1.94
CA GLN A 494 34.33 -4.68 2.39
C GLN A 494 33.57 -3.69 3.29
N LEU A 495 32.25 -3.60 3.12
CA LEU A 495 31.36 -2.73 3.89
C LEU A 495 30.13 -3.50 4.38
N ILE A 496 29.83 -3.40 5.67
CA ILE A 496 28.55 -3.84 6.24
C ILE A 496 27.79 -2.61 6.74
N ILE A 497 26.56 -2.44 6.25
CA ILE A 497 25.60 -1.49 6.79
C ILE A 497 24.69 -2.26 7.73
N ALA A 498 24.73 -1.94 9.03
CA ALA A 498 23.93 -2.63 10.04
C ALA A 498 22.88 -1.70 10.61
N ASP A 499 21.62 -1.93 10.26
CA ASP A 499 20.49 -1.08 10.63
C ASP A 499 19.76 -1.62 11.85
N GLU A 500 20.02 -1.03 13.02
CA GLU A 500 19.45 -1.44 14.30
C GLU A 500 19.57 -2.96 14.58
N PRO A 501 20.78 -3.54 14.44
CA PRO A 501 20.95 -5.00 14.43
C PRO A 501 20.69 -5.68 15.79
N THR A 502 20.41 -4.90 16.85
CA THR A 502 20.21 -5.39 18.22
C THR A 502 18.88 -4.96 18.84
N THR A 503 18.04 -4.19 18.14
CA THR A 503 16.87 -3.50 18.71
C THR A 503 15.71 -4.41 19.17
N ALA A 504 15.79 -5.72 18.91
CA ALA A 504 14.80 -6.71 19.36
C ALA A 504 15.42 -7.88 20.15
N LEU A 505 16.62 -7.69 20.70
CA LEU A 505 17.38 -8.73 21.40
C LEU A 505 17.51 -8.42 22.89
N ASP A 506 17.58 -9.47 23.71
CA ASP A 506 17.92 -9.30 25.13
C ASP A 506 19.38 -8.83 25.28
N VAL A 507 19.68 -8.16 26.39
CA VAL A 507 21.00 -7.53 26.65
C VAL A 507 22.15 -8.54 26.53
N THR A 508 21.93 -9.80 26.91
CA THR A 508 22.98 -10.84 26.83
C THR A 508 23.25 -11.22 25.37
N VAL A 509 22.21 -11.43 24.58
CA VAL A 509 22.37 -11.73 23.14
C VAL A 509 22.90 -10.51 22.40
N GLN A 510 22.47 -9.29 22.72
CA GLN A 510 23.02 -8.05 22.16
C GLN A 510 24.54 -7.98 22.32
N ALA A 511 25.08 -8.13 23.53
CA ALA A 511 26.53 -8.11 23.77
C ALA A 511 27.27 -9.19 22.96
N GLN A 512 26.66 -10.37 22.79
CA GLN A 512 27.24 -11.42 21.95
C GLN A 512 27.25 -11.07 20.46
N ILE A 513 26.23 -10.36 19.96
CA ILE A 513 26.16 -9.89 18.58
C ILE A 513 27.19 -8.78 18.34
N LEU A 514 27.31 -7.81 19.25
CA LEU A 514 28.30 -6.74 19.15
C LEU A 514 29.72 -7.29 19.13
N LYS A 515 30.03 -8.22 20.04
CA LYS A 515 31.32 -8.92 20.05
C LYS A 515 31.57 -9.71 18.76
N LEU A 516 30.54 -10.38 18.23
CA LEU A 516 30.64 -11.07 16.95
C LEU A 516 30.97 -10.09 15.82
N MET A 517 30.24 -8.98 15.70
CA MET A 517 30.48 -7.96 14.67
C MET A 517 31.86 -7.32 14.80
N ASN A 518 32.31 -7.03 16.02
CA ASN A 518 33.64 -6.47 16.25
C ASN A 518 34.75 -7.44 15.84
N ASN A 519 34.64 -8.72 16.23
CA ASN A 519 35.58 -9.74 15.81
C ASN A 519 35.61 -9.90 14.27
N LEU A 520 34.45 -9.84 13.62
CA LEU A 520 34.38 -9.93 12.17
C LEU A 520 35.02 -8.73 11.47
N ARG A 521 34.80 -7.52 12.00
CA ARG A 521 35.47 -6.29 11.56
C ARG A 521 36.99 -6.46 11.62
N THR A 522 37.52 -6.93 12.75
CA THR A 522 38.97 -7.08 12.97
C THR A 522 39.59 -8.22 12.15
N ASP A 523 38.90 -9.36 12.06
CA ASP A 523 39.45 -10.58 11.46
C ASP A 523 39.39 -10.55 9.93
N HIS A 524 38.40 -9.87 9.35
CA HIS A 524 38.16 -9.84 7.90
C HIS A 524 38.49 -8.49 7.24
N GLY A 525 38.87 -7.48 8.02
CA GLY A 525 39.13 -6.14 7.49
C GLY A 525 37.89 -5.50 6.85
N THR A 526 36.72 -5.80 7.39
CA THR A 526 35.44 -5.24 6.92
C THR A 526 35.17 -3.93 7.64
N SER A 527 34.71 -2.91 6.91
CA SER A 527 34.29 -1.63 7.50
C SER A 527 32.80 -1.66 7.84
N VAL A 528 32.37 -0.93 8.86
CA VAL A 528 30.99 -1.01 9.37
C VAL A 528 30.37 0.38 9.47
N LEU A 529 29.21 0.55 8.84
CA LEU A 529 28.29 1.65 9.15
C LEU A 529 27.24 1.09 10.11
N PHE A 530 27.34 1.46 11.38
CA PHE A 530 26.50 0.94 12.45
C PHE A 530 25.41 1.93 12.82
N ILE A 531 24.15 1.59 12.56
CA ILE A 531 23.01 2.49 12.82
C ILE A 531 22.31 2.01 14.08
N THR A 532 22.15 2.93 15.03
CA THR A 532 21.48 2.65 16.29
C THR A 532 20.91 3.92 16.90
N HIS A 533 20.07 3.78 17.91
CA HIS A 533 19.65 4.87 18.78
C HIS A 533 20.28 4.76 20.18
N ASP A 534 21.08 3.72 20.44
CA ASP A 534 21.70 3.45 21.74
C ASP A 534 23.18 3.87 21.75
N PHE A 535 23.49 4.92 22.51
CA PHE A 535 24.87 5.42 22.68
C PHE A 535 25.77 4.47 23.48
N GLY A 536 25.21 3.60 24.33
CA GLY A 536 25.98 2.57 25.02
C GLY A 536 26.63 1.60 24.04
N VAL A 537 25.86 1.18 23.03
CA VAL A 537 26.36 0.34 21.93
C VAL A 537 27.42 1.06 21.10
N VAL A 538 27.20 2.34 20.79
CA VAL A 538 28.14 3.16 20.02
C VAL A 538 29.49 3.24 20.74
N SER A 539 29.47 3.47 22.06
CA SER A 539 30.68 3.55 22.89
C SER A 539 31.51 2.26 22.92
N GLU A 540 30.89 1.11 22.64
CA GLU A 540 31.54 -0.20 22.69
C GLU A 540 32.22 -0.58 21.37
N ILE A 541 31.66 -0.16 20.21
CA ILE A 541 32.07 -0.69 18.89
C ILE A 541 32.47 0.37 17.86
N CYS A 542 32.05 1.62 18.00
CA CYS A 542 32.26 2.65 16.97
C CYS A 542 33.52 3.47 17.25
N ASP A 543 34.32 3.74 16.22
CA ASP A 543 35.50 4.60 16.30
C ASP A 543 35.10 6.08 16.18
N ARG A 544 34.11 6.35 15.32
CA ARG A 544 33.48 7.68 15.13
C ARG A 544 31.97 7.58 15.19
N VAL A 545 31.33 8.71 15.46
CA VAL A 545 29.87 8.82 15.46
C VAL A 545 29.41 10.06 14.69
N ALA A 546 28.37 9.90 13.89
CA ALA A 546 27.61 10.95 13.24
C ALA A 546 26.21 11.00 13.84
N VAL A 547 25.84 12.14 14.40
CA VAL A 547 24.53 12.37 15.03
C VAL A 547 23.62 13.05 14.00
N MET A 548 22.46 12.45 13.75
CA MET A 548 21.50 12.86 12.74
C MET A 548 20.21 13.39 13.39
N TYR A 549 19.73 14.53 12.89
CA TYR A 549 18.45 15.12 13.28
C TYR A 549 17.73 15.70 12.07
N ALA A 550 16.44 15.37 11.92
CA ALA A 550 15.56 15.92 10.88
C ALA A 550 16.17 15.90 9.46
N GLY A 551 16.78 14.77 9.07
CA GLY A 551 17.35 14.57 7.74
C GLY A 551 18.78 15.07 7.57
N ARG A 552 19.45 15.59 8.61
CA ARG A 552 20.80 16.19 8.51
C ARG A 552 21.74 15.68 9.59
N ILE A 553 23.04 15.61 9.29
CA ILE A 553 24.08 15.43 10.32
C ILE A 553 24.25 16.76 11.06
N VAL A 554 24.09 16.72 12.38
CA VAL A 554 24.22 17.87 13.28
C VAL A 554 25.53 17.90 14.06
N GLU A 555 26.19 16.75 14.19
CA GLU A 555 27.49 16.63 14.85
C GLU A 555 28.20 15.36 14.38
N MET A 556 29.52 15.40 14.20
CA MET A 556 30.32 14.23 13.86
C MET A 556 31.73 14.37 14.46
N GLY A 557 32.29 13.28 14.99
CA GLY A 557 33.65 13.27 15.54
C GLY A 557 34.05 11.87 15.99
N THR A 558 35.17 11.74 16.69
CA THR A 558 35.49 10.47 17.36
C THR A 558 34.45 10.16 18.43
N THR A 559 34.23 8.88 18.71
CA THR A 559 33.25 8.46 19.73
C THR A 559 33.57 9.08 21.09
N GLU A 560 34.85 9.21 21.45
CA GLU A 560 35.29 9.85 22.68
C GLU A 560 34.96 11.35 22.71
N GLN A 561 35.24 12.09 21.63
CA GLN A 561 34.93 13.51 21.52
C GLN A 561 33.43 13.78 21.67
N VAL A 562 32.59 13.08 20.90
CA VAL A 562 31.15 13.35 20.84
C VAL A 562 30.43 12.89 22.12
N LEU A 563 30.83 11.75 22.71
CA LEU A 563 30.22 11.28 23.96
C LEU A 563 30.71 12.03 25.20
N GLY A 564 32.00 12.40 25.23
CA GLY A 564 32.63 13.09 26.34
C GLY A 564 32.30 14.59 26.36
N ASN A 565 32.46 15.24 25.21
CA ASN A 565 32.29 16.68 25.03
C ASN A 565 31.36 17.01 23.83
N PRO A 566 30.06 16.66 23.92
CA PRO A 566 29.12 16.93 22.83
C PRO A 566 28.97 18.43 22.58
N ALA A 567 29.23 18.85 21.34
CA ALA A 567 29.19 20.23 20.90
C ALA A 567 27.78 20.71 20.53
N HIS A 568 26.92 19.85 19.98
CA HIS A 568 25.57 20.24 19.60
C HIS A 568 24.59 20.08 20.79
N PRO A 569 23.73 21.09 21.10
CA PRO A 569 22.76 20.98 22.19
C PRO A 569 21.81 19.77 22.11
N TYR A 570 21.44 19.37 20.89
CA TYR A 570 20.71 18.12 20.64
C TYR A 570 21.47 16.87 21.10
N THR A 571 22.74 16.73 20.68
CA THR A 571 23.59 15.59 21.06
C THR A 571 23.76 15.52 22.57
N LYS A 572 24.04 16.67 23.21
CA LYS A 572 24.15 16.76 24.67
C LYS A 572 22.88 16.24 25.36
N ARG A 573 21.71 16.68 24.90
CA ARG A 573 20.43 16.23 25.46
C ARG A 573 20.14 14.75 25.19
N LEU A 574 20.45 14.26 24.00
CA LEU A 574 20.32 12.84 23.67
C LEU A 574 21.11 11.97 24.65
N ILE A 575 22.35 12.36 24.96
CA ILE A 575 23.19 11.67 25.93
C ILE A 575 22.61 11.79 27.35
N ASP A 576 22.06 12.94 27.72
CA ASP A 576 21.44 13.15 29.04
C ASP A 576 20.12 12.37 29.24
N CYS A 577 19.50 11.90 28.15
CA CYS A 577 18.36 10.98 28.19
C CYS A 577 18.77 9.53 28.51
N VAL A 578 20.05 9.16 28.32
CA VAL A 578 20.53 7.79 28.55
C VAL A 578 20.81 7.59 30.05
N PRO A 579 20.23 6.54 30.68
CA PRO A 579 20.54 6.19 32.07
C PRO A 579 22.03 5.90 32.27
N ARG A 580 22.62 6.39 33.36
CA ARG A 580 23.99 6.04 33.77
C ARG A 580 23.97 4.88 34.76
N LEU A 581 24.72 3.84 34.45
CA LEU A 581 24.91 2.71 35.37
C LEU A 581 25.61 3.19 36.64
N GLY A 582 25.08 2.81 37.80
CA GLY A 582 25.61 3.24 39.11
C GLY A 582 25.03 4.54 39.67
N GLU A 583 24.17 5.24 38.92
CA GLU A 583 23.50 6.47 39.37
C GLU A 583 21.96 6.31 39.35
N PRO A 584 21.37 5.43 40.20
CA PRO A 584 19.93 5.13 40.15
C PRO A 584 19.03 6.33 40.45
N ASP A 585 19.52 7.31 41.22
CA ASP A 585 18.78 8.52 41.58
C ASP A 585 18.88 9.65 40.54
N ARG A 586 19.67 9.47 39.47
CA ARG A 586 19.76 10.45 38.39
C ARG A 586 18.45 10.46 37.60
N ARG A 587 17.70 11.55 37.69
CA ARG A 587 16.55 11.78 36.81
C ARG A 587 17.05 11.90 35.36
N THR A 588 16.57 11.03 34.49
CA THR A 588 16.81 11.15 33.04
C THR A 588 16.11 12.39 32.52
N ALA A 589 16.83 13.19 31.74
CA ALA A 589 16.22 14.31 31.04
C ALA A 589 15.31 13.78 29.92
N ALA A 590 14.30 14.55 29.53
CA ALA A 590 13.50 14.28 28.33
C ALA A 590 13.63 15.49 27.40
N ILE A 591 13.72 15.23 26.09
CA ILE A 591 13.71 16.31 25.10
C ILE A 591 12.25 16.71 24.84
N PRO A 592 11.81 17.92 25.21
CA PRO A 592 10.42 18.34 25.06
C PRO A 592 10.02 18.43 23.58
N GLY A 593 8.70 18.29 23.34
CA GLY A 593 8.11 18.40 22.00
C GLY A 593 8.37 17.20 21.09
N LEU A 594 7.91 17.32 19.85
CA LEU A 594 8.10 16.32 18.79
C LEU A 594 9.10 16.84 17.75
N PRO A 595 9.83 15.96 17.05
CA PRO A 595 10.61 16.34 15.88
C PRO A 595 9.74 17.02 14.81
N PRO A 596 10.28 18.00 14.05
CA PRO A 596 9.53 18.64 12.97
C PRO A 596 9.24 17.64 11.85
N ALA A 597 8.13 17.82 11.16
CA ALA A 597 7.81 17.02 9.98
C ALA A 597 8.75 17.37 8.82
N VAL A 598 9.34 16.36 8.18
CA VAL A 598 10.36 16.56 7.13
C VAL A 598 9.83 17.11 5.79
N ASN A 599 8.51 17.23 5.64
CA ASN A 599 7.89 17.97 4.53
C ASN A 599 7.73 19.47 4.82
N ASN A 600 7.93 19.90 6.06
CA ASN A 600 7.80 21.30 6.49
C ASN A 600 8.85 21.65 7.55
N LEU A 601 10.12 21.55 7.16
CA LEU A 601 11.24 21.92 8.04
C LEU A 601 11.28 23.45 8.25
N PRO A 602 11.56 23.92 9.48
CA PRO A 602 11.69 25.35 9.75
C PRO A 602 12.92 25.92 9.03
N ALA A 603 12.92 27.23 8.79
CA ALA A 603 14.11 27.94 8.33
C ALA A 603 15.21 27.91 9.42
N GLY A 604 16.47 27.84 9.02
CA GLY A 604 17.59 27.73 9.96
C GLY A 604 17.83 26.32 10.50
N CYS A 605 18.06 26.24 11.81
CA CYS A 605 18.30 25.01 12.54
C CYS A 605 16.97 24.30 12.85
N ALA A 606 16.82 23.06 12.38
CA ALA A 606 15.63 22.24 12.65
C ALA A 606 15.37 21.99 14.14
N PHE A 607 16.41 22.09 14.99
CA PHE A 607 16.32 21.88 16.43
C PHE A 607 16.01 23.18 17.21
N ALA A 608 15.92 24.34 16.57
CA ALA A 608 15.80 25.63 17.25
C ALA A 608 14.60 25.71 18.21
N ASP A 609 13.45 25.15 17.85
CA ASP A 609 12.24 25.15 18.71
C ASP A 609 12.37 24.29 19.96
N ARG A 610 13.30 23.33 19.95
CA ARG A 610 13.57 22.44 21.08
C ARG A 610 14.87 22.83 21.79
N CYS A 611 15.65 23.78 21.29
CA CYS A 611 16.96 24.12 21.83
C CYS A 611 16.88 25.20 22.91
N GLU A 612 17.41 24.92 24.11
CA GLU A 612 17.54 25.89 25.22
C GLU A 612 18.47 27.07 24.91
N ARG A 613 19.37 26.91 23.94
CA ARG A 613 20.36 27.92 23.54
C ARG A 613 19.99 28.61 22.22
N ALA A 614 18.75 28.47 21.74
CA ALA A 614 18.32 29.07 20.49
C ALA A 614 18.31 30.61 20.56
N GLU A 615 18.85 31.23 19.52
CA GLU A 615 18.78 32.67 19.29
C GLU A 615 18.03 32.94 17.97
N ASP A 616 17.62 34.18 17.69
CA ASP A 616 16.87 34.50 16.47
C ASP A 616 17.63 34.13 15.18
N LYS A 617 18.97 34.20 15.22
CA LYS A 617 19.83 33.76 14.11
C LYS A 617 19.74 32.25 13.84
N CYS A 618 19.36 31.43 14.83
CA CYS A 618 19.14 29.99 14.62
C CYS A 618 17.91 29.71 13.74
N ARG A 619 17.02 30.69 13.56
CA ARG A 619 15.71 30.53 12.89
C ARG A 619 15.71 31.05 11.45
N VAL A 620 16.86 31.49 10.95
CA VAL A 620 16.98 32.15 9.65
C VAL A 620 18.19 31.57 8.90
N GLY A 621 18.04 31.39 7.58
CA GLY A 621 19.13 30.96 6.70
C GLY A 621 19.43 29.46 6.76
N GLU A 622 20.60 29.08 6.26
CA GLU A 622 21.14 27.73 6.35
C GLU A 622 22.29 27.71 7.36
N ILE A 623 22.31 26.69 8.24
CA ILE A 623 23.38 26.51 9.21
C ILE A 623 24.43 25.59 8.60
N SER A 624 25.65 26.10 8.44
CA SER A 624 26.82 25.36 7.96
C SER A 624 27.25 24.30 8.95
N PHE A 625 27.91 23.26 8.43
CA PHE A 625 28.59 22.26 9.24
C PHE A 625 30.04 22.73 9.40
N ASP A 626 30.37 23.23 10.59
CA ASP A 626 31.66 23.85 10.89
C ASP A 626 32.59 22.85 11.59
N ASP A 627 33.86 22.82 11.21
CA ASP A 627 34.89 21.99 11.85
C ASP A 627 35.44 22.73 13.09
N LEU A 628 35.35 22.10 14.27
CA LEU A 628 35.90 22.61 15.53
C LEU A 628 37.38 22.26 15.71
N GLY A 629 37.95 21.47 14.81
CA GLY A 629 39.31 20.93 14.88
C GLY A 629 39.33 19.44 15.17
N ASP A 630 40.45 18.78 14.84
CA ASP A 630 40.69 17.35 15.05
C ASP A 630 39.59 16.42 14.49
N GLY A 631 38.91 16.86 13.43
CA GLY A 631 37.83 16.11 12.78
C GLY A 631 36.49 16.12 13.52
N HIS A 632 36.31 17.00 14.52
CA HIS A 632 35.06 17.19 15.25
C HIS A 632 34.24 18.33 14.62
N GLY A 633 33.24 17.99 13.81
CA GLY A 633 32.37 18.96 13.16
C GLY A 633 30.99 19.09 13.81
N VAL A 634 30.40 20.29 13.72
CA VAL A 634 29.09 20.61 14.29
C VAL A 634 28.27 21.54 13.40
N ARG A 635 26.95 21.31 13.32
CA ARG A 635 26.00 22.19 12.63
C ARG A 635 25.31 23.12 13.61
N CYS A 636 26.06 24.01 14.24
CA CYS A 636 25.51 24.91 15.27
C CYS A 636 26.22 26.26 15.27
N ILE A 637 25.45 27.36 15.28
CA ILE A 637 26.02 28.72 15.41
C ILE A 637 26.55 29.02 16.81
N LYS A 638 26.14 28.25 17.82
CA LYS A 638 26.53 28.41 19.22
C LYS A 638 26.76 27.04 19.87
N PRO A 639 27.87 26.36 19.52
CA PRO A 639 28.24 25.09 20.11
C PRO A 639 28.32 25.17 21.65
N MET A 640 28.25 24.01 22.30
CA MET A 640 28.55 23.86 23.72
C MET A 640 30.04 24.16 23.94
N GLU A 641 30.36 24.85 25.02
CA GLU A 641 31.76 25.03 25.44
C GLU A 641 32.27 23.70 26.01
N ALA A 642 33.54 23.37 25.75
CA ALA A 642 34.19 22.21 26.36
C ALA A 642 34.05 22.33 27.88
N ALA A 643 33.56 21.27 28.53
CA ALA A 643 33.57 21.23 29.99
C ALA A 643 35.03 21.26 30.43
N ASN A 644 35.47 22.35 31.06
CA ASN A 644 36.74 22.36 31.79
C ASN A 644 36.59 21.34 32.94
N VAL A 645 37.06 20.12 32.71
CA VAL A 645 37.19 19.08 33.73
C VAL A 645 38.52 19.24 34.43
#